data_AF-A0A8J6XDY0-F1
#
_entry.id   AF-A0A8J6XDY0-F1
#
_cell.length_a   1.000
_cell.length_b   1.000
_cell.length_c   1.000
_cell.angle_alpha   90.00
_cell.angle_beta   90.00
_cell.angle_gamma   90.00
#
_symmetry.space_group_name_H-M   'P 1'
#
loop_
_entity.id
_entity.type
_entity.pdbx_description
1 polymer ?
#
loop_
_entity_poly.entity_id
_entity_poly.type
_entity_poly.pdbx_seq_one_letter_code
_entity_poly.pdbx_strand_id
1 'polypeptide(L)'
;SNGINSGAYSRVEEGASGQGGNVNVTAGTLRVTKGAIIQSSTYGQGSVGSVSINVRDRASFDGVGSNGINSGAYSRVEEGASGQGGNVNVTAGSLKVTDGAVLNTSTFGRQGGYAGNVNINVRERADFEGQVSDFNQVTSDLFNSGAYSRVEPRSVGNAGSVNITANTLRVIDGAVLTTSTDGQGKAGNVTINAGDVIFDGEGRFNYLPGFGFRQSSGVFSAVKANGEGQGGNVNLTTRSVSVTNGAILFTSTLGSGNAGNILVNNTDVVTLSGVAPDGFSSGLYSSTELGAKGRGGEITVNSAVLQVQDGAVINAQTRNTRNGGSVTINANTFEATNGGQVLTTARNGGGNGGNITFNILNNVTLSGSDPAYAERFARFGQDVVASVNPASGLFANTDVNSTGAGGNIFLHSNQLTIRDGAVVTVSSQGSGIAGDIYATSRNVFLDKQGAIVTETFSSQGGNIKLQVQDLLLMRDNSRISATAGLGGGGGDGGNIIINAKDGFIVAFPFENSDITANAFEGKGGFIDITARRIFGLERREQLTPLSDITAFSQQNPQLNGIVQINTPDVDPSRGLVQLPTNLVDASQQIDTSCSPGSRQRASSFVVTGRGGLPPSPKDVITPDATQIDWVSVKPTNNNRSLPPVTIKPTTATPKPIVEATGWVRNALGEVELTANAPTTPHSSWQNPVSCRASKHDKNF
;
A
#
# COMPACT_ATOMS: atom_id res chain seq x y z
N SER A 1 30.52 12.22 -39.63
CA SER A 1 30.65 10.78 -39.86
C SER A 1 29.94 10.44 -41.17
N ASN A 2 30.37 9.41 -41.89
CA ASN A 2 29.80 9.04 -43.20
C ASN A 2 28.46 8.28 -43.07
N GLY A 3 27.68 8.51 -42.01
CA GLY A 3 26.43 7.82 -41.70
C GLY A 3 26.56 6.38 -41.15
N ILE A 4 27.75 5.76 -41.21
CA ILE A 4 28.00 4.39 -40.74
C ILE A 4 28.33 4.40 -39.23
N ASN A 5 27.61 3.61 -38.44
CA ASN A 5 27.89 3.41 -37.02
C ASN A 5 29.20 2.63 -36.82
N SER A 6 30.00 3.03 -35.83
CA SER A 6 31.09 2.18 -35.34
C SER A 6 30.50 0.97 -34.61
N GLY A 7 30.98 -0.23 -34.90
CA GLY A 7 30.44 -1.41 -34.24
C GLY A 7 31.05 -2.73 -34.66
N ALA A 8 30.60 -3.80 -34.01
CA ALA A 8 30.82 -5.18 -34.43
C ALA A 8 29.47 -5.76 -34.82
N TYR A 9 29.32 -6.25 -36.05
CA TYR A 9 28.05 -6.75 -36.52
C TYR A 9 28.12 -8.00 -37.39
N SER A 10 27.10 -8.85 -37.27
CA SER A 10 26.77 -9.94 -38.20
C SER A 10 25.36 -9.71 -38.70
N ARG A 11 25.14 -9.80 -40.02
CA ARG A 11 23.85 -9.47 -40.62
C ARG A 11 23.51 -10.44 -41.74
N VAL A 12 22.27 -10.91 -41.75
CA VAL A 12 21.65 -11.52 -42.92
C VAL A 12 20.89 -10.40 -43.63
N GLU A 13 21.38 -9.99 -44.81
CA GLU A 13 20.83 -8.85 -45.55
C GLU A 13 19.49 -9.20 -46.22
N GLU A 14 18.78 -8.17 -46.69
CA GLU A 14 17.51 -8.32 -47.40
C GLU A 14 17.65 -9.28 -48.60
N GLY A 15 16.70 -10.20 -48.74
CA GLY A 15 16.70 -11.23 -49.79
C GLY A 15 17.67 -12.39 -49.58
N ALA A 16 18.56 -12.32 -48.59
CA ALA A 16 19.44 -13.44 -48.23
C ALA A 16 18.69 -14.50 -47.40
N SER A 17 19.13 -15.76 -47.51
CA SER A 17 18.65 -16.87 -46.68
C SER A 17 19.84 -17.51 -45.96
N GLY A 18 19.78 -17.60 -44.63
CA GLY A 18 20.85 -18.15 -43.80
C GLY A 18 20.70 -17.79 -42.33
N GLN A 19 21.41 -18.51 -41.45
CA GLN A 19 21.44 -18.21 -40.03
C GLN A 19 22.44 -17.05 -39.76
N GLY A 20 22.03 -16.06 -38.97
CA GLY A 20 22.89 -14.97 -38.53
C GLY A 20 24.02 -15.47 -37.62
N GLY A 21 25.21 -14.88 -37.77
CA GLY A 21 26.36 -15.22 -36.95
C GLY A 21 26.26 -14.62 -35.53
N ASN A 22 26.91 -15.29 -34.58
CA ASN A 22 27.04 -14.76 -33.22
C ASN A 22 28.09 -13.64 -33.17
N VAL A 23 27.90 -12.66 -32.29
CA VAL A 23 28.91 -11.63 -31.99
C VAL A 23 29.34 -11.78 -30.53
N ASN A 24 30.63 -12.05 -30.31
CA ASN A 24 31.19 -12.25 -28.97
C ASN A 24 32.20 -11.14 -28.65
N VAL A 25 32.01 -10.46 -27.52
CA VAL A 25 32.91 -9.42 -27.02
C VAL A 25 33.44 -9.84 -25.66
N THR A 26 34.77 -9.90 -25.52
CA THR A 26 35.44 -10.15 -24.23
C THR A 26 36.39 -8.99 -23.94
N ALA A 27 36.25 -8.37 -22.76
CA ALA A 27 37.06 -7.19 -22.40
C ALA A 27 37.23 -7.02 -20.88
N GLY A 28 38.20 -6.21 -20.46
CA GLY A 28 38.25 -5.72 -19.07
C GLY A 28 37.11 -4.73 -18.80
N THR A 29 36.97 -3.75 -19.68
CA THR A 29 35.92 -2.73 -19.68
C THR A 29 35.39 -2.52 -21.10
N LEU A 30 34.10 -2.27 -21.26
CA LEU A 30 33.46 -1.99 -22.54
C LEU A 30 32.69 -0.67 -22.47
N ARG A 31 32.87 0.18 -23.49
CA ARG A 31 32.09 1.41 -23.69
C ARG A 31 31.53 1.44 -25.10
N VAL A 32 30.21 1.51 -25.20
CA VAL A 32 29.46 1.60 -26.46
C VAL A 32 28.67 2.91 -26.40
N THR A 33 29.14 3.94 -27.10
CA THR A 33 28.62 5.30 -26.92
C THR A 33 28.35 6.00 -28.25
N LYS A 34 27.50 7.02 -28.25
CA LYS A 34 27.28 7.93 -29.39
C LYS A 34 26.85 7.20 -30.67
N GLY A 35 25.93 6.25 -30.55
CA GLY A 35 25.39 5.44 -31.65
C GLY A 35 26.24 4.25 -32.06
N ALA A 36 27.29 3.91 -31.30
CA ALA A 36 28.01 2.67 -31.51
C ALA A 36 27.12 1.44 -31.25
N ILE A 37 27.31 0.36 -32.01
CA ILE A 37 26.44 -0.84 -31.95
C ILE A 37 27.23 -2.15 -31.86
N ILE A 38 26.66 -3.14 -31.16
CA ILE A 38 27.09 -4.54 -31.21
C ILE A 38 25.88 -5.36 -31.68
N GLN A 39 25.94 -5.96 -32.86
CA GLN A 39 24.71 -6.40 -33.52
C GLN A 39 24.82 -7.80 -34.14
N SER A 40 23.82 -8.65 -33.90
CA SER A 40 23.44 -9.71 -34.81
C SER A 40 22.02 -9.41 -35.29
N SER A 41 21.70 -9.38 -36.58
CA SER A 41 20.31 -9.15 -37.03
C SER A 41 20.02 -9.81 -38.36
N THR A 42 18.74 -10.07 -38.63
CA THR A 42 18.28 -10.57 -39.92
C THR A 42 17.29 -9.58 -40.54
N TYR A 43 17.53 -9.26 -41.81
CA TYR A 43 16.64 -8.54 -42.73
C TYR A 43 16.09 -9.50 -43.82
N GLY A 44 16.59 -10.74 -43.84
CA GLY A 44 16.23 -11.79 -44.79
C GLY A 44 15.53 -12.98 -44.12
N GLN A 45 15.80 -14.20 -44.58
CA GLN A 45 15.19 -15.43 -44.09
C GLN A 45 16.20 -16.21 -43.23
N GLY A 46 15.85 -16.56 -42.00
CA GLY A 46 16.68 -17.35 -41.08
C GLY A 46 16.84 -16.72 -39.70
N SER A 47 17.22 -17.52 -38.71
CA SER A 47 17.30 -17.05 -37.32
C SER A 47 18.51 -16.15 -37.10
N VAL A 48 18.40 -15.23 -36.15
CA VAL A 48 19.43 -14.28 -35.77
C VAL A 48 20.42 -14.97 -34.82
N GLY A 49 21.70 -14.64 -34.95
CA GLY A 49 22.71 -15.07 -33.99
C GLY A 49 22.59 -14.32 -32.67
N SER A 50 23.25 -14.78 -31.61
CA SER A 50 23.25 -14.08 -30.32
C SER A 50 24.40 -13.09 -30.20
N VAL A 51 24.20 -12.03 -29.42
CA VAL A 51 25.26 -11.13 -28.96
C VAL A 51 25.64 -11.53 -27.53
N SER A 52 26.90 -11.87 -27.30
CA SER A 52 27.42 -12.22 -25.96
C SER A 52 28.55 -11.29 -25.56
N ILE A 53 28.37 -10.61 -24.44
CA ILE A 53 29.27 -9.59 -23.91
C ILE A 53 29.77 -10.06 -22.54
N ASN A 54 31.05 -10.37 -22.43
CA ASN A 54 31.70 -10.80 -21.21
C ASN A 54 32.76 -9.78 -20.80
N VAL A 55 32.47 -9.01 -19.76
CA VAL A 55 33.29 -7.87 -19.34
C VAL A 55 33.67 -8.03 -17.88
N ARG A 56 34.97 -7.99 -17.56
CA ARG A 56 35.42 -8.23 -16.18
C ARG A 56 34.89 -7.17 -15.19
N ASP A 57 34.98 -5.90 -15.57
CA ASP A 57 34.69 -4.75 -14.69
C ASP A 57 33.37 -4.07 -15.04
N ARG A 58 33.31 -3.30 -16.13
CA ARG A 58 32.16 -2.45 -16.45
C ARG A 58 31.82 -2.47 -17.92
N ALA A 59 30.56 -2.78 -18.23
CA ALA A 59 29.94 -2.52 -19.53
C ALA A 59 29.10 -1.23 -19.44
N SER A 60 29.32 -0.29 -20.36
CA SER A 60 28.59 0.98 -20.43
C SER A 60 28.04 1.22 -21.82
N PHE A 61 26.73 1.42 -21.93
CA PHE A 61 26.03 1.83 -23.13
C PHE A 61 25.45 3.21 -22.90
N ASP A 62 25.71 4.14 -23.83
CA ASP A 62 25.42 5.56 -23.57
C ASP A 62 25.06 6.35 -24.83
N GLY A 63 23.92 7.02 -24.77
CA GLY A 63 23.55 8.02 -25.75
C GLY A 63 23.02 7.48 -27.08
N VAL A 64 22.79 8.42 -27.99
CA VAL A 64 22.33 8.21 -29.36
C VAL A 64 23.35 8.85 -30.30
N GLY A 65 23.55 8.27 -31.48
CA GLY A 65 24.40 8.84 -32.53
C GLY A 65 23.74 10.01 -33.22
N SER A 66 24.51 10.82 -33.95
CA SER A 66 23.98 11.95 -34.73
C SER A 66 23.04 11.54 -35.88
N ASN A 67 22.97 10.25 -36.19
CA ASN A 67 22.04 9.65 -37.14
C ASN A 67 20.76 9.11 -36.46
N GLY A 68 20.61 9.33 -35.16
CA GLY A 68 19.46 8.90 -34.37
C GLY A 68 19.43 7.45 -33.98
N ILE A 69 20.52 6.72 -34.21
CA ILE A 69 20.63 5.32 -33.80
C ILE A 69 21.13 5.28 -32.35
N ASN A 70 20.39 4.58 -31.48
CA ASN A 70 20.77 4.40 -30.09
C ASN A 70 22.09 3.62 -30.00
N SER A 71 22.92 3.93 -29.00
CA SER A 71 24.00 3.01 -28.65
C SER A 71 23.43 1.74 -28.05
N GLY A 72 23.98 0.58 -28.40
CA GLY A 72 23.37 -0.64 -27.88
C GLY A 72 23.94 -1.97 -28.34
N ALA A 73 23.35 -3.01 -27.78
CA ALA A 73 23.50 -4.38 -28.24
C ALA A 73 22.19 -4.86 -28.86
N TYR A 74 22.25 -5.47 -30.04
CA TYR A 74 21.09 -5.78 -30.86
C TYR A 74 21.10 -7.24 -31.32
N SER A 75 19.98 -7.93 -31.14
CA SER A 75 19.72 -9.26 -31.68
C SER A 75 18.31 -9.36 -32.25
N ARG A 76 18.04 -8.62 -33.34
CA ARG A 76 16.69 -8.31 -33.83
C ARG A 76 16.32 -9.04 -35.11
N VAL A 77 15.04 -9.36 -35.22
CA VAL A 77 14.38 -9.73 -36.49
C VAL A 77 13.77 -8.46 -37.06
N GLU A 78 14.28 -7.97 -38.18
CA GLU A 78 13.91 -6.66 -38.74
C GLU A 78 12.67 -6.77 -39.64
N GLU A 79 12.14 -5.63 -40.07
CA GLU A 79 10.95 -5.59 -40.93
C GLU A 79 11.20 -6.34 -42.25
N GLY A 80 10.22 -7.14 -42.68
CA GLY A 80 10.31 -7.98 -43.88
C GLY A 80 11.08 -9.29 -43.70
N ALA A 81 11.78 -9.44 -42.57
CA ALA A 81 12.52 -10.66 -42.26
C ALA A 81 11.61 -11.77 -41.70
N SER A 82 12.09 -13.02 -41.78
CA SER A 82 11.48 -14.18 -41.12
C SER A 82 12.55 -14.97 -40.38
N GLY A 83 12.23 -15.48 -39.19
CA GLY A 83 13.16 -16.24 -38.36
C GLY A 83 12.99 -16.00 -36.86
N GLN A 84 13.78 -16.71 -36.04
CA GLN A 84 13.81 -16.50 -34.59
C GLN A 84 14.90 -15.50 -34.21
N GLY A 85 14.61 -14.61 -33.28
CA GLY A 85 15.56 -13.68 -32.68
C GLY A 85 16.55 -14.39 -31.77
N GLY A 86 17.81 -13.97 -31.83
CA GLY A 86 18.87 -14.43 -30.93
C GLY A 86 18.86 -13.65 -29.62
N ASN A 87 19.65 -14.07 -28.65
CA ASN A 87 19.71 -13.43 -27.34
C ASN A 87 20.75 -12.30 -27.29
N VAL A 88 20.55 -11.34 -26.39
CA VAL A 88 21.61 -10.43 -25.91
C VAL A 88 21.99 -10.88 -24.50
N ASN A 89 23.23 -11.35 -24.32
CA ASN A 89 23.76 -11.81 -23.04
C ASN A 89 24.84 -10.83 -22.56
N VAL A 90 24.69 -10.29 -21.36
CA VAL A 90 25.66 -9.40 -20.72
C VAL A 90 26.10 -10.00 -19.40
N THR A 91 27.39 -10.33 -19.28
CA THR A 91 28.03 -10.71 -18.02
C THR A 91 29.05 -9.63 -17.66
N ALA A 92 28.88 -8.96 -16.51
CA ALA A 92 29.74 -7.86 -16.11
C ALA A 92 29.97 -7.75 -14.59
N GLY A 93 30.98 -6.99 -14.16
CA GLY A 93 31.04 -6.52 -12.77
C GLY A 93 29.93 -5.50 -12.47
N SER A 94 29.78 -4.51 -13.35
CA SER A 94 28.72 -3.51 -13.36
C SER A 94 28.21 -3.23 -14.78
N LEU A 95 26.95 -2.82 -14.90
CA LEU A 95 26.31 -2.44 -16.16
C LEU A 95 25.69 -1.04 -16.01
N LYS A 96 25.94 -0.15 -16.99
CA LYS A 96 25.23 1.13 -17.13
C LYS A 96 24.63 1.25 -18.53
N VAL A 97 23.34 1.60 -18.61
CA VAL A 97 22.61 1.83 -19.87
C VAL A 97 21.89 3.18 -19.74
N THR A 98 22.37 4.20 -20.45
CA THR A 98 21.93 5.59 -20.26
C THR A 98 21.70 6.41 -21.51
N ASP A 99 20.99 7.52 -21.32
CA ASP A 99 20.78 8.57 -22.32
C ASP A 99 20.16 8.04 -23.62
N GLY A 100 19.21 7.10 -23.50
CA GLY A 100 18.53 6.45 -24.62
C GLY A 100 19.23 5.19 -25.14
N ALA A 101 20.35 4.75 -24.56
CA ALA A 101 20.99 3.51 -25.00
C ALA A 101 20.15 2.24 -24.69
N VAL A 102 20.32 1.17 -25.48
CA VAL A 102 19.43 -0.01 -25.42
C VAL A 102 20.15 -1.36 -25.48
N LEU A 103 19.55 -2.38 -24.87
CA LEU A 103 19.80 -3.80 -25.13
C LEU A 103 18.55 -4.38 -25.77
N ASN A 104 18.58 -4.83 -27.04
CA ASN A 104 17.35 -5.04 -27.81
C ASN A 104 17.34 -6.33 -28.64
N THR A 105 16.36 -7.19 -28.40
CA THR A 105 16.11 -8.45 -29.11
C THR A 105 14.75 -8.53 -29.79
N SER A 106 14.07 -7.39 -29.94
CA SER A 106 12.69 -7.30 -30.42
C SER A 106 12.51 -7.81 -31.85
N THR A 107 11.28 -8.22 -32.16
CA THR A 107 10.86 -8.65 -33.50
C THR A 107 10.00 -7.60 -34.18
N PHE A 108 10.36 -7.28 -35.43
CA PHE A 108 9.62 -6.46 -36.39
C PHE A 108 9.13 -7.31 -37.57
N GLY A 109 9.38 -8.63 -37.53
CA GLY A 109 9.07 -9.56 -38.62
C GLY A 109 7.57 -9.77 -38.80
N ARG A 110 7.09 -9.68 -40.04
CA ARG A 110 5.66 -9.84 -40.39
C ARG A 110 5.24 -11.30 -40.67
N GLN A 111 6.21 -12.21 -40.80
CA GLN A 111 5.99 -13.59 -41.25
C GLN A 111 6.11 -14.63 -40.13
N GLY A 112 5.96 -14.24 -38.86
CA GLY A 112 6.15 -15.14 -37.72
C GLY A 112 7.62 -15.18 -37.27
N GLY A 113 7.86 -14.91 -35.99
CA GLY A 113 9.18 -15.00 -35.38
C GLY A 113 9.14 -14.75 -33.88
N TYR A 114 9.97 -15.44 -33.10
CA TYR A 114 10.09 -15.17 -31.66
C TYR A 114 11.14 -14.10 -31.45
N ALA A 115 10.89 -13.06 -30.66
CA ALA A 115 11.97 -12.22 -30.16
C ALA A 115 12.89 -13.05 -29.25
N GLY A 116 14.19 -12.75 -29.25
CA GLY A 116 15.12 -13.42 -28.34
C GLY A 116 15.09 -12.81 -26.95
N ASN A 117 15.85 -13.34 -26.00
CA ASN A 117 15.89 -12.85 -24.62
C ASN A 117 17.02 -11.82 -24.41
N VAL A 118 16.82 -10.92 -23.45
CA VAL A 118 17.91 -10.13 -22.85
C VAL A 118 18.28 -10.74 -21.51
N ASN A 119 19.50 -11.24 -21.37
CA ASN A 119 20.01 -11.86 -20.14
C ASN A 119 21.15 -11.01 -19.58
N ILE A 120 21.00 -10.53 -18.35
CA ILE A 120 21.95 -9.66 -17.66
C ILE A 120 22.37 -10.34 -16.38
N ASN A 121 23.67 -10.65 -16.25
CA ASN A 121 24.27 -11.21 -15.05
C ASN A 121 25.40 -10.29 -14.58
N VAL A 122 25.15 -9.55 -13.52
CA VAL A 122 26.03 -8.48 -13.05
C VAL A 122 26.39 -8.73 -11.58
N ARG A 123 27.67 -8.71 -11.23
CA ARG A 123 28.10 -9.03 -9.85
C ARG A 123 27.66 -7.96 -8.84
N GLU A 124 27.74 -6.70 -9.23
CA GLU A 124 27.50 -5.56 -8.34
C GLU A 124 26.19 -4.90 -8.74
N ARG A 125 26.20 -4.07 -9.79
CA ARG A 125 25.11 -3.13 -10.03
C ARG A 125 24.76 -2.97 -11.50
N ALA A 126 23.47 -3.05 -11.80
CA ALA A 126 22.89 -2.75 -13.10
C ALA A 126 22.06 -1.45 -13.03
N ASP A 127 22.48 -0.43 -13.75
CA ASP A 127 21.84 0.89 -13.80
C ASP A 127 21.24 1.14 -15.19
N PHE A 128 19.94 1.39 -15.22
CA PHE A 128 19.20 1.93 -16.36
C PHE A 128 18.69 3.31 -15.98
N GLU A 129 19.08 4.33 -16.73
CA GLU A 129 18.80 5.71 -16.35
C GLU A 129 18.48 6.55 -17.60
N GLY A 130 17.38 7.28 -17.52
CA GLY A 130 17.10 8.37 -18.45
C GLY A 130 16.51 7.94 -19.79
N GLN A 131 16.40 8.97 -20.63
CA GLN A 131 15.96 8.91 -22.01
C GLN A 131 16.97 9.69 -22.86
N VAL A 132 16.80 9.67 -24.18
CA VAL A 132 17.57 10.53 -25.07
C VAL A 132 17.49 12.00 -24.62
N SER A 133 18.63 12.68 -24.66
CA SER A 133 18.73 14.09 -24.25
C SER A 133 18.04 15.05 -25.22
N ASP A 134 17.88 14.67 -26.49
CA ASP A 134 17.19 15.42 -27.53
C ASP A 134 16.27 14.50 -28.35
N PHE A 135 14.95 14.64 -28.17
CA PHE A 135 13.96 13.83 -28.87
C PHE A 135 13.98 14.04 -30.39
N ASN A 136 14.47 15.18 -30.87
CA ASN A 136 14.59 15.44 -32.32
C ASN A 136 15.73 14.65 -32.96
N GLN A 137 16.64 14.09 -32.16
CA GLN A 137 17.76 13.31 -32.67
C GLN A 137 17.40 11.86 -32.94
N VAL A 138 16.30 11.31 -32.40
CA VAL A 138 15.99 9.88 -32.54
C VAL A 138 15.02 9.66 -33.72
N THR A 139 15.37 8.71 -34.58
CA THR A 139 14.55 8.30 -35.74
C THR A 139 13.66 7.08 -35.43
N SER A 140 13.82 6.48 -34.26
CA SER A 140 13.08 5.30 -33.78
C SER A 140 12.15 5.64 -32.61
N ASP A 141 11.16 4.78 -32.36
CA ASP A 141 10.26 4.88 -31.20
C ASP A 141 10.94 4.56 -29.85
N LEU A 142 12.25 4.26 -29.86
CA LEU A 142 13.05 3.87 -28.70
C LEU A 142 13.81 5.08 -28.14
N PHE A 143 13.11 5.90 -27.37
CA PHE A 143 13.70 7.08 -26.73
C PHE A 143 14.25 6.80 -25.33
N ASN A 144 13.77 5.75 -24.67
CA ASN A 144 14.13 5.43 -23.28
C ASN A 144 15.39 4.56 -23.25
N SER A 145 16.18 4.69 -22.18
CA SER A 145 17.18 3.68 -21.89
C SER A 145 16.52 2.40 -21.41
N GLY A 146 17.04 1.24 -21.81
CA GLY A 146 16.37 0.00 -21.40
C GLY A 146 16.84 -1.31 -21.99
N ALA A 147 16.16 -2.36 -21.52
CA ALA A 147 16.22 -3.70 -22.09
C ALA A 147 14.88 -4.02 -22.79
N TYR A 148 14.96 -4.48 -24.03
CA TYR A 148 13.82 -4.62 -24.94
C TYR A 148 13.79 -6.01 -25.56
N SER A 149 12.66 -6.68 -25.44
CA SER A 149 12.40 -7.96 -26.07
C SER A 149 10.93 -8.03 -26.50
N ARG A 150 10.55 -7.17 -27.46
CA ARG A 150 9.16 -6.88 -27.82
C ARG A 150 8.69 -7.57 -29.09
N VAL A 151 7.38 -7.54 -29.29
CA VAL A 151 6.70 -7.74 -30.57
C VAL A 151 6.18 -6.38 -31.02
N GLU A 152 6.79 -5.82 -32.06
CA GLU A 152 6.54 -4.43 -32.48
C GLU A 152 5.27 -4.32 -33.36
N PRO A 153 4.74 -3.11 -33.60
CA PRO A 153 3.51 -2.94 -34.37
C PRO A 153 3.54 -3.64 -35.73
N ARG A 154 2.42 -4.28 -36.11
CA ARG A 154 2.24 -5.03 -37.37
C ARG A 154 3.15 -6.26 -37.53
N SER A 155 3.88 -6.67 -36.49
CA SER A 155 4.65 -7.91 -36.48
C SER A 155 3.82 -9.09 -35.96
N VAL A 156 4.23 -10.32 -36.33
CA VAL A 156 3.63 -11.57 -35.86
C VAL A 156 4.71 -12.39 -35.17
N GLY A 157 4.50 -12.75 -33.91
CA GLY A 157 5.55 -13.32 -33.09
C GLY A 157 5.28 -13.26 -31.60
N ASN A 158 6.02 -14.03 -30.80
CA ASN A 158 5.99 -13.88 -29.35
C ASN A 158 7.23 -13.12 -28.87
N ALA A 159 7.06 -12.30 -27.85
CA ALA A 159 8.16 -11.62 -27.18
C ALA A 159 9.01 -12.63 -26.40
N GLY A 160 10.32 -12.40 -26.37
CA GLY A 160 11.24 -13.07 -25.45
C GLY A 160 11.19 -12.45 -24.06
N SER A 161 12.05 -12.91 -23.17
CA SER A 161 12.11 -12.48 -21.77
C SER A 161 13.26 -11.51 -21.49
N VAL A 162 13.14 -10.73 -20.43
CA VAL A 162 14.24 -9.96 -19.82
C VAL A 162 14.56 -10.60 -18.48
N ASN A 163 15.79 -11.11 -18.33
CA ASN A 163 16.25 -11.78 -17.11
C ASN A 163 17.44 -11.00 -16.52
N ILE A 164 17.34 -10.60 -15.26
CA ILE A 164 18.37 -9.81 -14.58
C ILE A 164 18.76 -10.48 -13.27
N THR A 165 20.05 -10.74 -13.11
CA THR A 165 20.69 -11.10 -11.85
C THR A 165 21.69 -10.00 -11.47
N ALA A 166 21.53 -9.37 -10.31
CA ALA A 166 22.42 -8.33 -9.82
C ALA A 166 22.47 -8.29 -8.27
N ASN A 167 23.46 -7.64 -7.65
CA ASN A 167 23.30 -7.28 -6.24
C ASN A 167 22.34 -6.09 -6.08
N THR A 168 22.43 -5.11 -6.97
CA THR A 168 21.52 -3.95 -7.02
C THR A 168 21.05 -3.68 -8.45
N LEU A 169 19.75 -3.48 -8.63
CA LEU A 169 19.15 -3.01 -9.87
C LEU A 169 18.52 -1.63 -9.65
N ARG A 170 18.85 -0.66 -10.51
CA ARG A 170 18.18 0.63 -10.59
C ARG A 170 17.62 0.87 -11.98
N VAL A 171 16.36 1.30 -12.03
CA VAL A 171 15.66 1.70 -13.24
C VAL A 171 14.98 3.03 -12.94
N ILE A 172 15.54 4.13 -13.45
CA ILE A 172 15.19 5.48 -13.03
C ILE A 172 15.05 6.46 -14.20
N ASP A 173 14.44 7.62 -13.94
CA ASP A 173 14.34 8.75 -14.87
C ASP A 173 13.73 8.39 -16.24
N GLY A 174 12.74 7.49 -16.25
CA GLY A 174 12.00 7.05 -17.43
C GLY A 174 12.62 5.86 -18.17
N ALA A 175 13.63 5.22 -17.59
CA ALA A 175 14.19 4.00 -18.14
C ALA A 175 13.22 2.80 -18.01
N VAL A 176 13.33 1.83 -18.93
CA VAL A 176 12.36 0.73 -19.04
C VAL A 176 13.00 -0.65 -19.20
N LEU A 177 12.35 -1.66 -18.63
CA LEU A 177 12.57 -3.07 -18.93
C LEU A 177 11.29 -3.62 -19.58
N THR A 178 11.32 -3.96 -20.86
CA THR A 178 10.08 -4.25 -21.60
C THR A 178 10.12 -5.48 -22.49
N THR A 179 9.02 -6.24 -22.41
CA THR A 179 8.73 -7.45 -23.18
C THR A 179 7.34 -7.41 -23.80
N SER A 180 6.78 -6.20 -23.91
CA SER A 180 5.42 -5.97 -24.39
C SER A 180 5.17 -6.43 -25.82
N THR A 181 3.90 -6.63 -26.14
CA THR A 181 3.42 -6.93 -27.49
C THR A 181 2.49 -5.81 -27.99
N ASP A 182 2.77 -5.27 -29.18
CA ASP A 182 1.91 -4.34 -29.94
C ASP A 182 1.47 -4.94 -31.29
N GLY A 183 2.00 -6.13 -31.61
CA GLY A 183 1.62 -6.94 -32.76
C GLY A 183 0.82 -8.18 -32.35
N GLN A 184 0.85 -9.21 -33.19
CA GLN A 184 0.18 -10.48 -32.90
C GLN A 184 1.13 -11.47 -32.20
N GLY A 185 0.81 -11.81 -30.97
CA GLY A 185 1.43 -12.85 -30.14
C GLY A 185 1.66 -12.39 -28.70
N LYS A 186 2.12 -13.31 -27.85
CA LYS A 186 2.23 -13.11 -26.39
C LYS A 186 3.36 -12.17 -26.02
N ALA A 187 3.15 -11.36 -24.99
CA ALA A 187 4.22 -10.65 -24.29
C ALA A 187 5.10 -11.67 -23.52
N GLY A 188 6.37 -11.33 -23.31
CA GLY A 188 7.34 -12.19 -22.63
C GLY A 188 7.50 -11.83 -21.16
N ASN A 189 8.22 -12.62 -20.38
CA ASN A 189 8.33 -12.39 -18.92
C ASN A 189 9.51 -11.47 -18.58
N VAL A 190 9.40 -10.78 -17.44
CA VAL A 190 10.53 -10.09 -16.82
C VAL A 190 10.84 -10.76 -15.48
N THR A 191 12.05 -11.27 -15.32
CA THR A 191 12.51 -11.94 -14.10
C THR A 191 13.71 -11.20 -13.53
N ILE A 192 13.60 -10.77 -12.27
CA ILE A 192 14.63 -10.03 -11.56
C ILE A 192 15.01 -10.80 -10.29
N ASN A 193 16.28 -11.17 -10.18
CA ASN A 193 16.88 -11.72 -8.96
C ASN A 193 17.95 -10.74 -8.48
N ALA A 194 17.65 -9.95 -7.46
CA ALA A 194 18.61 -8.98 -6.94
C ALA A 194 18.43 -8.70 -5.45
N GLY A 195 19.51 -8.30 -4.77
CA GLY A 195 19.42 -7.86 -3.37
C GLY A 195 18.48 -6.67 -3.23
N ASP A 196 18.83 -5.55 -3.87
CA ASP A 196 18.04 -4.31 -3.82
C ASP A 196 17.55 -3.92 -5.22
N VAL A 197 16.26 -3.62 -5.33
CA VAL A 197 15.62 -3.16 -6.57
C VAL A 197 14.97 -1.81 -6.35
N ILE A 198 15.33 -0.84 -7.18
CA ILE A 198 14.84 0.53 -7.09
C ILE A 198 14.28 0.95 -8.45
N PHE A 199 12.98 1.23 -8.48
CA PHE A 199 12.29 1.89 -9.57
C PHE A 199 11.90 3.29 -9.10
N ASP A 200 12.34 4.32 -9.81
CA ASP A 200 12.12 5.69 -9.37
C ASP A 200 11.85 6.67 -10.51
N GLY A 201 10.85 7.53 -10.30
CA GLY A 201 10.63 8.68 -11.15
C GLY A 201 10.03 8.38 -12.51
N GLU A 202 10.00 9.43 -13.33
CA GLU A 202 9.59 9.39 -14.71
C GLU A 202 10.59 10.12 -15.59
N GLY A 203 10.50 9.85 -16.89
CA GLY A 203 11.24 10.55 -17.90
C GLY A 203 10.77 11.99 -18.12
N ARG A 204 11.50 12.66 -19.00
CA ARG A 204 11.13 13.98 -19.48
C ARG A 204 9.84 13.90 -20.28
N PHE A 205 9.06 14.98 -20.23
CA PHE A 205 7.89 15.12 -21.10
C PHE A 205 8.35 15.16 -22.57
N ASN A 206 7.74 14.32 -23.39
CA ASN A 206 7.98 14.34 -24.83
C ASN A 206 7.05 15.36 -25.50
N TYR A 207 7.62 16.41 -26.11
CA TYR A 207 6.85 17.48 -26.76
C TYR A 207 6.54 17.20 -28.25
N LEU A 208 6.88 16.02 -28.76
CA LEU A 208 6.60 15.69 -30.16
C LEU A 208 5.08 15.74 -30.42
N PRO A 209 4.61 16.45 -31.48
CA PRO A 209 3.20 16.55 -31.81
C PRO A 209 2.57 15.16 -31.98
N GLY A 210 1.51 14.87 -31.21
CA GLY A 210 0.84 13.57 -31.21
C GLY A 210 1.40 12.51 -30.24
N PHE A 211 2.46 12.82 -29.48
CA PHE A 211 3.15 11.89 -28.57
C PHE A 211 3.44 12.51 -27.18
N GLY A 212 2.53 13.33 -26.66
CA GLY A 212 2.69 14.01 -25.37
C GLY A 212 2.48 13.10 -24.16
N PHE A 213 3.52 12.40 -23.71
CA PHE A 213 3.48 11.58 -22.49
C PHE A 213 4.80 11.65 -21.71
N ARG A 214 4.74 11.38 -20.40
CA ARG A 214 5.92 11.05 -19.57
C ARG A 214 6.01 9.53 -19.51
N GLN A 215 7.23 9.01 -19.62
CA GLN A 215 7.46 7.59 -19.46
C GLN A 215 7.77 7.32 -18.00
N SER A 216 6.92 6.57 -17.30
CA SER A 216 7.26 6.06 -15.98
C SER A 216 8.47 5.11 -16.05
N SER A 217 9.39 5.22 -15.09
CA SER A 217 10.44 4.23 -14.91
C SER A 217 9.81 2.89 -14.53
N GLY A 218 10.32 1.77 -15.03
CA GLY A 218 9.66 0.51 -14.66
C GLY A 218 9.87 -0.71 -15.51
N VAL A 219 9.00 -1.68 -15.22
CA VAL A 219 8.87 -2.94 -15.94
C VAL A 219 7.57 -2.96 -16.74
N PHE A 220 7.63 -3.37 -18.00
CA PHE A 220 6.49 -3.37 -18.91
C PHE A 220 6.38 -4.70 -19.67
N SER A 221 5.43 -5.54 -19.27
CA SER A 221 5.10 -6.82 -19.90
C SER A 221 3.65 -6.87 -20.42
N ALA A 222 3.17 -5.70 -20.86
CA ALA A 222 1.80 -5.48 -21.31
C ALA A 222 1.46 -5.98 -22.72
N VAL A 223 0.16 -6.14 -22.96
CA VAL A 223 -0.46 -6.19 -24.29
C VAL A 223 -0.92 -4.78 -24.63
N LYS A 224 -0.32 -4.13 -25.61
CA LYS A 224 -0.68 -2.77 -26.02
C LYS A 224 -1.99 -2.75 -26.81
N ALA A 225 -2.50 -1.55 -27.13
CA ALA A 225 -3.82 -1.36 -27.73
C ALA A 225 -4.06 -2.16 -29.03
N ASN A 226 -3.02 -2.31 -29.87
CA ASN A 226 -3.11 -3.11 -31.10
C ASN A 226 -2.65 -4.57 -30.90
N GLY A 227 -2.13 -4.88 -29.72
CA GLY A 227 -1.59 -6.19 -29.38
C GLY A 227 -2.69 -7.26 -29.30
N GLU A 228 -2.43 -8.41 -29.90
CA GLU A 228 -3.28 -9.61 -29.81
C GLU A 228 -2.48 -10.74 -29.18
N GLY A 229 -2.71 -11.04 -27.90
CA GLY A 229 -1.91 -12.00 -27.15
C GLY A 229 -2.08 -11.86 -25.64
N GLN A 230 -1.56 -12.81 -24.87
CA GLN A 230 -1.57 -12.72 -23.41
C GLN A 230 -0.43 -11.82 -22.91
N GLY A 231 -0.68 -11.04 -21.86
CA GLY A 231 0.35 -10.32 -21.12
C GLY A 231 1.34 -11.28 -20.49
N GLY A 232 2.59 -10.85 -20.35
CA GLY A 232 3.63 -11.64 -19.70
C GLY A 232 3.71 -11.30 -18.21
N ASN A 233 4.41 -12.15 -17.47
CA ASN A 233 4.52 -12.04 -16.02
C ASN A 233 5.77 -11.25 -15.61
N VAL A 234 5.69 -10.62 -14.44
CA VAL A 234 6.82 -9.97 -13.77
C VAL A 234 7.10 -10.69 -12.47
N ASN A 235 8.30 -11.23 -12.32
CA ASN A 235 8.73 -11.99 -11.14
C ASN A 235 9.96 -11.32 -10.51
N LEU A 236 9.84 -10.89 -9.27
CA LEU A 236 10.94 -10.32 -8.48
C LEU A 236 11.28 -11.28 -7.34
N THR A 237 12.55 -11.65 -7.20
CA THR A 237 13.09 -12.33 -6.01
C THR A 237 14.16 -11.43 -5.41
N THR A 238 13.88 -10.86 -4.24
CA THR A 238 14.66 -9.73 -3.72
C THR A 238 14.77 -9.69 -2.21
N ARG A 239 15.71 -8.87 -1.71
CA ARG A 239 15.77 -8.48 -0.30
C ARG A 239 14.96 -7.22 -0.04
N SER A 240 15.08 -6.19 -0.88
CA SER A 240 14.24 -4.98 -0.82
C SER A 240 13.76 -4.50 -2.19
N VAL A 241 12.58 -3.88 -2.23
CA VAL A 241 12.01 -3.24 -3.42
C VAL A 241 11.48 -1.85 -3.08
N SER A 242 11.87 -0.85 -3.87
CA SER A 242 11.28 0.50 -3.84
C SER A 242 10.68 0.83 -5.20
N VAL A 243 9.43 1.30 -5.22
CA VAL A 243 8.74 1.79 -6.41
C VAL A 243 8.16 3.16 -6.08
N THR A 244 8.80 4.22 -6.57
CA THR A 244 8.55 5.58 -6.09
C THR A 244 8.42 6.62 -7.20
N ASN A 245 7.80 7.76 -6.86
CA ASN A 245 7.80 8.99 -7.67
C ASN A 245 7.25 8.81 -9.11
N GLY A 246 6.25 7.94 -9.29
CA GLY A 246 5.62 7.66 -10.57
C GLY A 246 6.09 6.37 -11.24
N ALA A 247 7.06 5.66 -10.66
CA ALA A 247 7.56 4.41 -11.24
C ALA A 247 6.55 3.26 -11.11
N ILE A 248 6.60 2.29 -12.02
CA ILE A 248 5.58 1.22 -12.11
C ILE A 248 6.11 -0.16 -12.54
N LEU A 249 5.43 -1.20 -12.08
CA LEU A 249 5.51 -2.55 -12.65
C LEU A 249 4.17 -2.85 -13.35
N PHE A 250 4.21 -3.05 -14.66
CA PHE A 250 3.03 -2.99 -15.51
C PHE A 250 2.89 -4.22 -16.42
N THR A 251 1.93 -5.08 -16.10
CA THR A 251 1.54 -6.29 -16.87
C THR A 251 0.13 -6.16 -17.47
N SER A 252 -0.49 -4.98 -17.34
CA SER A 252 -1.85 -4.72 -17.78
C SER A 252 -2.06 -4.95 -19.27
N THR A 253 -3.33 -5.14 -19.64
CA THR A 253 -3.74 -5.30 -21.05
C THR A 253 -4.56 -4.09 -21.50
N LEU A 254 -4.17 -3.54 -22.64
CA LEU A 254 -4.91 -2.53 -23.42
C LEU A 254 -5.52 -3.13 -24.70
N GLY A 255 -5.15 -4.37 -25.04
CA GLY A 255 -5.48 -5.01 -26.32
C GLY A 255 -6.37 -6.25 -26.19
N SER A 256 -6.18 -7.20 -27.11
CA SER A 256 -6.97 -8.43 -27.18
C SER A 256 -6.25 -9.59 -26.48
N GLY A 257 -6.30 -9.61 -25.15
CA GLY A 257 -5.88 -10.74 -24.32
C GLY A 257 -5.80 -10.40 -22.84
N ASN A 258 -5.62 -11.39 -21.97
CA ASN A 258 -5.57 -11.19 -20.52
C ASN A 258 -4.30 -10.45 -20.10
N ALA A 259 -4.38 -9.67 -19.02
CA ALA A 259 -3.19 -9.14 -18.35
C ALA A 259 -2.33 -10.29 -17.79
N GLY A 260 -1.02 -10.05 -17.68
CA GLY A 260 -0.11 -10.99 -17.02
C GLY A 260 -0.05 -10.74 -15.51
N ASN A 261 0.62 -11.62 -14.77
CA ASN A 261 0.67 -11.58 -13.31
C ASN A 261 1.94 -10.91 -12.78
N ILE A 262 1.86 -10.38 -11.56
CA ILE A 262 3.02 -9.84 -10.83
C ILE A 262 3.24 -10.68 -9.56
N LEU A 263 4.46 -11.22 -9.41
CA LEU A 263 4.90 -11.91 -8.20
C LEU A 263 6.12 -11.19 -7.63
N VAL A 264 6.00 -10.70 -6.41
CA VAL A 264 7.10 -10.13 -5.64
C VAL A 264 7.41 -11.05 -4.46
N ASN A 265 8.51 -11.78 -4.55
CA ASN A 265 9.10 -12.54 -3.45
C ASN A 265 10.20 -11.71 -2.82
N ASN A 266 9.92 -11.13 -1.67
CA ASN A 266 10.78 -10.21 -0.96
C ASN A 266 11.04 -10.73 0.47
N THR A 267 12.24 -10.57 1.01
CA THR A 267 12.54 -11.03 2.38
C THR A 267 12.45 -9.93 3.44
N ASP A 268 12.64 -8.66 3.08
CA ASP A 268 12.71 -7.56 4.06
C ASP A 268 11.55 -6.58 3.88
N VAL A 269 11.65 -5.67 2.90
CA VAL A 269 10.67 -4.60 2.72
C VAL A 269 10.34 -4.35 1.25
N VAL A 270 9.05 -4.14 0.99
CA VAL A 270 8.53 -3.57 -0.24
C VAL A 270 7.89 -2.21 0.08
N THR A 271 8.37 -1.15 -0.56
CA THR A 271 7.84 0.21 -0.41
C THR A 271 7.31 0.70 -1.75
N LEU A 272 6.03 1.06 -1.79
CA LEU A 272 5.38 1.77 -2.89
C LEU A 272 4.98 3.16 -2.35
N SER A 273 5.46 4.25 -2.97
CA SER A 273 5.12 5.60 -2.49
C SER A 273 5.07 6.64 -3.60
N GLY A 274 4.13 7.56 -3.47
CA GLY A 274 4.10 8.77 -4.27
C GLY A 274 3.45 8.59 -5.64
N VAL A 275 3.36 9.72 -6.33
CA VAL A 275 2.60 9.89 -7.56
C VAL A 275 3.42 10.76 -8.52
N ALA A 276 3.30 10.49 -9.81
CA ALA A 276 3.93 11.25 -10.87
C ALA A 276 3.34 12.66 -11.01
N PRO A 277 4.10 13.63 -11.57
CA PRO A 277 3.59 14.97 -11.89
C PRO A 277 2.42 15.01 -12.88
N ASP A 278 2.22 13.95 -13.65
CA ASP A 278 1.08 13.76 -14.56
C ASP A 278 -0.12 13.08 -13.89
N GLY A 279 -0.04 12.82 -12.58
CA GLY A 279 -1.10 12.25 -11.77
C GLY A 279 -1.08 10.73 -11.68
N PHE A 280 -0.25 10.02 -12.46
CA PHE A 280 -0.16 8.58 -12.39
C PHE A 280 0.38 8.14 -11.02
N SER A 281 -0.12 7.03 -10.48
CA SER A 281 0.32 6.57 -9.15
C SER A 281 1.52 5.63 -9.29
N SER A 282 2.47 5.68 -8.35
CA SER A 282 3.49 4.62 -8.29
C SER A 282 2.81 3.31 -7.92
N GLY A 283 3.27 2.18 -8.44
CA GLY A 283 2.64 0.92 -8.05
C GLY A 283 2.85 -0.31 -8.91
N LEU A 284 2.06 -1.32 -8.57
CA LEU A 284 1.97 -2.59 -9.27
C LEU A 284 0.65 -2.63 -10.06
N TYR A 285 0.71 -2.95 -11.34
CA TYR A 285 -0.42 -2.86 -12.26
C TYR A 285 -0.56 -4.15 -13.06
N SER A 286 -1.65 -4.86 -12.80
CA SER A 286 -2.06 -6.09 -13.47
C SER A 286 -3.52 -5.98 -13.95
N SER A 287 -3.90 -4.77 -14.35
CA SER A 287 -5.26 -4.33 -14.67
C SER A 287 -5.69 -4.63 -16.12
N THR A 288 -6.96 -4.41 -16.44
CA THR A 288 -7.42 -4.20 -17.82
C THR A 288 -7.74 -2.73 -18.03
N GLU A 289 -7.23 -2.16 -19.11
CA GLU A 289 -7.46 -0.76 -19.45
C GLU A 289 -8.64 -0.58 -20.42
N LEU A 290 -9.04 0.67 -20.64
CA LEU A 290 -10.13 1.02 -21.55
C LEU A 290 -9.86 0.47 -22.96
N GLY A 291 -10.84 -0.22 -23.53
CA GLY A 291 -10.73 -0.86 -24.86
C GLY A 291 -10.18 -2.29 -24.84
N ALA A 292 -9.63 -2.76 -23.71
CA ALA A 292 -9.13 -4.12 -23.59
C ALA A 292 -10.25 -5.16 -23.59
N LYS A 293 -9.97 -6.36 -24.12
CA LYS A 293 -10.97 -7.45 -24.23
C LYS A 293 -10.76 -8.63 -23.27
N GLY A 294 -9.61 -8.68 -22.59
CA GLY A 294 -9.22 -9.75 -21.67
C GLY A 294 -9.64 -9.52 -20.23
N ARG A 295 -9.24 -10.45 -19.34
CA ARG A 295 -9.41 -10.37 -17.88
C ARG A 295 -8.20 -9.72 -17.21
N GLY A 296 -8.40 -9.20 -16.00
CA GLY A 296 -7.31 -8.76 -15.12
C GLY A 296 -6.45 -9.94 -14.67
N GLY A 297 -5.20 -9.66 -14.32
CA GLY A 297 -4.24 -10.65 -13.81
C GLY A 297 -4.18 -10.67 -12.29
N GLU A 298 -3.27 -11.46 -11.75
CA GLU A 298 -3.06 -11.60 -10.30
C GLU A 298 -1.81 -10.87 -9.83
N ILE A 299 -1.90 -10.22 -8.66
CA ILE A 299 -0.75 -9.66 -7.97
C ILE A 299 -0.54 -10.41 -6.65
N THR A 300 0.64 -10.99 -6.47
CA THR A 300 1.05 -11.62 -5.22
C THR A 300 2.30 -10.94 -4.66
N VAL A 301 2.24 -10.50 -3.41
CA VAL A 301 3.39 -9.93 -2.70
C VAL A 301 3.66 -10.74 -1.44
N ASN A 302 4.86 -11.30 -1.36
CA ASN A 302 5.41 -11.96 -0.19
C ASN A 302 6.53 -11.06 0.36
N SER A 303 6.43 -10.56 1.59
CA SER A 303 7.45 -9.67 2.19
C SER A 303 7.41 -9.74 3.72
N ALA A 304 8.48 -9.37 4.44
CA ALA A 304 8.32 -9.15 5.87
C ALA A 304 7.48 -7.88 6.15
N VAL A 305 7.72 -6.80 5.41
CA VAL A 305 6.99 -5.54 5.54
C VAL A 305 6.56 -5.01 4.16
N LEU A 306 5.26 -4.77 3.98
CA LEU A 306 4.74 -4.10 2.79
C LEU A 306 4.15 -2.74 3.19
N GLN A 307 4.66 -1.67 2.57
CA GLN A 307 4.18 -0.31 2.74
C GLN A 307 3.66 0.26 1.42
N VAL A 308 2.43 0.77 1.43
CA VAL A 308 1.79 1.46 0.30
C VAL A 308 1.36 2.85 0.77
N GLN A 309 2.01 3.90 0.27
CA GLN A 309 1.93 5.23 0.90
C GLN A 309 1.72 6.33 -0.12
N ASP A 310 1.26 7.49 0.34
CA ASP A 310 1.28 8.76 -0.39
C ASP A 310 0.66 8.65 -1.80
N GLY A 311 -0.53 8.06 -1.88
CA GLY A 311 -1.28 7.87 -3.13
C GLY A 311 -0.83 6.71 -4.03
N ALA A 312 0.17 5.92 -3.63
CA ALA A 312 0.59 4.72 -4.37
C ALA A 312 -0.46 3.60 -4.36
N VAL A 313 -0.39 2.69 -5.34
CA VAL A 313 -1.42 1.65 -5.53
C VAL A 313 -0.86 0.25 -5.81
N ILE A 314 -1.61 -0.77 -5.39
CA ILE A 314 -1.56 -2.12 -5.93
C ILE A 314 -2.86 -2.33 -6.71
N ASN A 315 -2.77 -2.44 -8.03
CA ASN A 315 -3.91 -2.29 -8.92
C ASN A 315 -4.10 -3.50 -9.83
N ALA A 316 -5.19 -4.24 -9.60
CA ALA A 316 -5.69 -5.31 -10.46
C ALA A 316 -7.12 -5.03 -10.97
N GLN A 317 -7.46 -3.74 -11.12
CA GLN A 317 -8.77 -3.27 -11.58
C GLN A 317 -9.08 -3.74 -13.01
N THR A 318 -10.36 -3.73 -13.36
CA THR A 318 -10.80 -3.90 -14.75
C THR A 318 -11.58 -2.70 -15.25
N ARG A 319 -11.36 -2.31 -16.50
CA ARG A 319 -12.09 -1.22 -17.19
C ARG A 319 -12.87 -1.74 -18.41
N ASN A 320 -13.36 -2.98 -18.32
CA ASN A 320 -14.09 -3.64 -19.37
C ASN A 320 -15.18 -4.58 -18.79
N THR A 321 -15.88 -5.30 -19.66
CA THR A 321 -16.98 -6.21 -19.26
C THR A 321 -16.50 -7.58 -18.76
N ARG A 322 -15.21 -7.75 -18.47
CA ARG A 322 -14.61 -9.00 -17.97
C ARG A 322 -14.24 -8.87 -16.49
N ASN A 323 -14.11 -10.01 -15.83
CA ASN A 323 -13.84 -10.08 -14.39
C ASN A 323 -12.48 -9.48 -14.01
N GLY A 324 -12.48 -8.81 -12.86
CA GLY A 324 -11.37 -8.22 -12.13
C GLY A 324 -10.21 -9.18 -11.88
N GLY A 325 -9.00 -8.62 -11.78
CA GLY A 325 -7.84 -9.32 -11.26
C GLY A 325 -7.87 -9.43 -9.73
N SER A 326 -7.10 -10.35 -9.15
CA SER A 326 -7.07 -10.56 -7.69
C SER A 326 -5.73 -10.16 -7.08
N VAL A 327 -5.74 -9.80 -5.79
CA VAL A 327 -4.53 -9.43 -5.05
C VAL A 327 -4.37 -10.32 -3.83
N THR A 328 -3.18 -10.89 -3.63
CA THR A 328 -2.81 -11.66 -2.44
C THR A 328 -1.56 -11.05 -1.77
N ILE A 329 -1.66 -10.71 -0.50
CA ILE A 329 -0.56 -10.19 0.30
C ILE A 329 -0.25 -11.15 1.43
N ASN A 330 0.98 -11.66 1.48
CA ASN A 330 1.49 -12.45 2.58
C ASN A 330 2.64 -11.66 3.23
N ALA A 331 2.44 -11.15 4.44
CA ALA A 331 3.48 -10.37 5.11
C ALA A 331 3.46 -10.47 6.63
N ASN A 332 4.52 -10.01 7.29
CA ASN A 332 4.46 -9.86 8.75
C ASN A 332 3.68 -8.60 9.13
N THR A 333 3.93 -7.51 8.41
CA THR A 333 3.28 -6.21 8.62
C THR A 333 2.84 -5.62 7.29
N PHE A 334 1.64 -5.06 7.24
CA PHE A 334 1.13 -4.28 6.13
C PHE A 334 0.73 -2.88 6.59
N GLU A 335 1.16 -1.86 5.87
CA GLU A 335 0.81 -0.46 6.13
C GLU A 335 0.31 0.20 4.84
N ALA A 336 -0.89 0.78 4.88
CA ALA A 336 -1.40 1.68 3.86
C ALA A 336 -1.70 3.05 4.47
N THR A 337 -0.96 4.08 4.04
CA THR A 337 -1.05 5.42 4.63
C THR A 337 -1.19 6.52 3.58
N ASN A 338 -1.72 7.68 3.96
CA ASN A 338 -1.77 8.89 3.13
C ASN A 338 -2.33 8.64 1.71
N GLY A 339 -3.37 7.82 1.61
CA GLY A 339 -4.04 7.45 0.36
C GLY A 339 -3.44 6.25 -0.37
N GLY A 340 -2.61 5.44 0.28
CA GLY A 340 -2.18 4.15 -0.25
C GLY A 340 -3.34 3.17 -0.41
N GLN A 341 -3.47 2.51 -1.57
CA GLN A 341 -4.63 1.64 -1.86
C GLN A 341 -4.26 0.28 -2.45
N VAL A 342 -5.07 -0.72 -2.13
CA VAL A 342 -5.13 -2.02 -2.84
C VAL A 342 -6.47 -2.13 -3.55
N LEU A 343 -6.45 -2.33 -4.86
CA LEU A 343 -7.58 -2.12 -5.76
C LEU A 343 -7.84 -3.34 -6.65
N THR A 344 -9.05 -3.87 -6.60
CA THR A 344 -9.56 -4.91 -7.52
C THR A 344 -10.90 -4.50 -8.15
N THR A 345 -11.15 -3.18 -8.17
CA THR A 345 -12.40 -2.56 -8.64
C THR A 345 -12.74 -2.90 -10.07
N ALA A 346 -14.00 -3.24 -10.34
CA ALA A 346 -14.52 -3.33 -11.70
C ALA A 346 -15.16 -1.99 -12.13
N ARG A 347 -14.65 -1.41 -13.21
CA ARG A 347 -15.05 -0.11 -13.76
C ARG A 347 -15.75 -0.27 -15.11
N ASN A 348 -16.75 0.58 -15.36
CA ASN A 348 -17.36 0.81 -16.67
C ASN A 348 -17.74 -0.48 -17.44
N GLY A 349 -18.40 -1.43 -16.78
CA GLY A 349 -18.78 -2.69 -17.40
C GLY A 349 -19.56 -3.65 -16.50
N GLY A 350 -19.93 -4.79 -17.06
CA GLY A 350 -20.64 -5.88 -16.34
C GLY A 350 -19.74 -6.96 -15.74
N GLY A 351 -18.42 -6.76 -15.72
CA GLY A 351 -17.50 -7.70 -15.08
C GLY A 351 -17.53 -7.57 -13.55
N ASN A 352 -17.33 -8.69 -12.84
CA ASN A 352 -17.26 -8.66 -11.37
C ASN A 352 -15.91 -8.11 -10.87
N GLY A 353 -15.90 -7.45 -9.72
CA GLY A 353 -14.67 -7.10 -8.99
C GLY A 353 -13.88 -8.34 -8.59
N GLY A 354 -12.56 -8.19 -8.46
CA GLY A 354 -11.69 -9.29 -8.03
C GLY A 354 -11.51 -9.36 -6.51
N ASN A 355 -10.92 -10.45 -6.01
CA ASN A 355 -10.77 -10.66 -4.57
C ASN A 355 -9.45 -10.07 -4.03
N ILE A 356 -9.48 -9.63 -2.78
CA ILE A 356 -8.28 -9.23 -2.01
C ILE A 356 -8.10 -10.19 -0.85
N THR A 357 -6.94 -10.83 -0.75
CA THR A 357 -6.60 -11.78 0.30
C THR A 357 -5.36 -11.33 1.05
N PHE A 358 -5.47 -11.15 2.36
CA PHE A 358 -4.41 -10.69 3.24
C PHE A 358 -4.14 -11.75 4.30
N ASN A 359 -2.92 -12.30 4.28
CA ASN A 359 -2.41 -13.21 5.30
C ASN A 359 -1.26 -12.51 6.02
N ILE A 360 -1.60 -11.75 7.07
CA ILE A 360 -0.66 -10.89 7.77
C ILE A 360 -0.36 -11.48 9.15
N LEU A 361 0.91 -11.67 9.49
CA LEU A 361 1.27 -12.32 10.76
C LEU A 361 0.96 -11.42 11.96
N ASN A 362 1.36 -10.15 11.88
CA ASN A 362 1.29 -9.20 12.99
C ASN A 362 0.19 -8.17 12.74
N ASN A 363 0.50 -7.11 11.99
CA ASN A 363 -0.30 -5.89 11.99
C ASN A 363 -0.71 -5.48 10.59
N VAL A 364 -2.00 -5.16 10.43
CA VAL A 364 -2.54 -4.38 9.32
C VAL A 364 -2.86 -2.99 9.83
N THR A 365 -2.23 -1.96 9.27
CA THR A 365 -2.51 -0.55 9.59
C THR A 365 -2.97 0.19 8.34
N LEU A 366 -4.20 0.72 8.37
CA LEU A 366 -4.74 1.60 7.33
C LEU A 366 -4.99 2.98 7.96
N SER A 367 -4.41 4.05 7.40
CA SER A 367 -4.49 5.38 8.03
C SER A 367 -4.47 6.54 7.03
N GLY A 368 -5.39 7.48 7.18
CA GLY A 368 -5.33 8.76 6.47
C GLY A 368 -5.77 8.68 5.01
N SER A 369 -5.60 9.77 4.29
CA SER A 369 -6.04 9.97 2.92
C SER A 369 -5.01 10.75 2.10
N ASP A 370 -5.07 10.65 0.77
CA ASP A 370 -4.23 11.43 -0.15
C ASP A 370 -4.73 12.88 -0.19
N PRO A 371 -3.96 13.86 0.31
CA PRO A 371 -4.35 15.26 0.31
C PRO A 371 -4.39 15.88 -1.09
N ALA A 372 -3.66 15.31 -2.06
CA ALA A 372 -3.59 15.82 -3.43
C ALA A 372 -4.69 15.22 -4.35
N TYR A 373 -5.46 14.24 -3.87
CA TYR A 373 -6.41 13.49 -4.71
C TYR A 373 -7.37 14.40 -5.49
N ALA A 374 -8.02 15.37 -4.81
CA ALA A 374 -9.03 16.21 -5.44
C ALA A 374 -8.45 17.06 -6.58
N GLU A 375 -7.26 17.62 -6.38
CA GLU A 375 -6.56 18.41 -7.40
C GLU A 375 -6.14 17.52 -8.58
N ARG A 376 -5.52 16.36 -8.30
CA ARG A 376 -5.11 15.40 -9.32
C ARG A 376 -6.30 14.91 -10.13
N PHE A 377 -7.39 14.54 -9.46
CA PHE A 377 -8.60 14.06 -10.11
C PHE A 377 -9.24 15.15 -10.97
N ALA A 378 -9.32 16.39 -10.50
CA ALA A 378 -9.84 17.51 -11.29
C ALA A 378 -8.99 17.80 -12.54
N ARG A 379 -7.67 17.60 -12.45
CA ARG A 379 -6.73 17.89 -13.55
C ARG A 379 -6.63 16.78 -14.58
N PHE A 380 -6.61 15.52 -14.15
CA PHE A 380 -6.29 14.37 -15.01
C PHE A 380 -7.45 13.39 -15.20
N GLY A 381 -8.48 13.47 -14.36
CA GLY A 381 -9.64 12.59 -14.42
C GLY A 381 -9.36 11.14 -14.03
N GLN A 382 -10.42 10.34 -14.09
CA GLN A 382 -10.44 8.95 -13.63
C GLN A 382 -9.58 8.00 -14.45
N ASP A 383 -9.25 8.34 -15.70
CA ASP A 383 -8.52 7.45 -16.60
C ASP A 383 -7.03 7.40 -16.22
N VAL A 384 -6.50 8.50 -15.69
CA VAL A 384 -5.11 8.63 -15.23
C VAL A 384 -4.97 8.35 -13.73
N VAL A 385 -5.88 8.91 -12.91
CA VAL A 385 -5.83 8.72 -11.45
C VAL A 385 -6.34 7.33 -11.11
N ALA A 386 -5.42 6.43 -10.75
CA ALA A 386 -5.75 5.04 -10.45
C ALA A 386 -6.65 4.89 -9.21
N SER A 387 -6.41 5.70 -8.18
CA SER A 387 -7.13 5.67 -6.91
C SER A 387 -8.63 5.90 -7.07
N VAL A 388 -9.46 5.15 -6.31
CA VAL A 388 -10.93 5.24 -6.42
C VAL A 388 -11.52 6.42 -5.64
N ASN A 389 -10.84 6.84 -4.58
CA ASN A 389 -11.18 7.95 -3.71
C ASN A 389 -9.90 8.37 -2.94
N PRO A 390 -9.90 9.39 -2.06
CA PRO A 390 -8.69 9.80 -1.38
C PRO A 390 -8.28 8.88 -0.22
N ALA A 391 -9.16 8.04 0.34
CA ALA A 391 -8.88 7.29 1.56
C ALA A 391 -7.83 6.19 1.35
N SER A 392 -7.01 5.91 2.36
CA SER A 392 -6.18 4.70 2.35
C SER A 392 -7.06 3.46 2.56
N GLY A 393 -6.66 2.34 1.97
CA GLY A 393 -7.27 1.05 2.33
C GLY A 393 -7.45 0.04 1.21
N LEU A 394 -8.46 -0.81 1.37
CA LEU A 394 -8.71 -1.99 0.53
C LEU A 394 -10.05 -1.84 -0.19
N PHE A 395 -10.04 -2.00 -1.52
CA PHE A 395 -11.20 -1.69 -2.36
C PHE A 395 -11.46 -2.79 -3.39
N ALA A 396 -12.48 -3.61 -3.13
CA ALA A 396 -12.98 -4.62 -4.06
C ALA A 396 -14.37 -4.26 -4.61
N ASN A 397 -14.51 -3.02 -5.07
CA ASN A 397 -15.78 -2.39 -5.41
C ASN A 397 -16.21 -2.58 -6.88
N THR A 398 -17.41 -2.12 -7.22
CA THR A 398 -17.79 -1.78 -8.60
C THR A 398 -18.19 -0.31 -8.70
N ASP A 399 -17.86 0.33 -9.83
CA ASP A 399 -18.16 1.75 -10.07
C ASP A 399 -19.64 1.99 -10.41
N VAL A 400 -20.02 3.28 -10.45
CA VAL A 400 -21.34 3.72 -10.90
C VAL A 400 -21.67 3.13 -12.27
N ASN A 401 -22.91 2.69 -12.45
CA ASN A 401 -23.42 2.00 -13.66
C ASN A 401 -22.85 0.59 -13.92
N SER A 402 -21.99 0.04 -13.06
CA SER A 402 -21.58 -1.36 -13.20
C SER A 402 -22.75 -2.30 -12.88
N THR A 403 -22.92 -3.35 -13.69
CA THR A 403 -23.86 -4.43 -13.41
C THR A 403 -23.19 -5.64 -12.77
N GLY A 404 -21.86 -5.59 -12.59
CA GLY A 404 -21.07 -6.66 -11.98
C GLY A 404 -21.17 -6.65 -10.46
N ALA A 405 -20.96 -7.81 -9.85
CA ALA A 405 -20.86 -7.93 -8.39
C ALA A 405 -19.52 -7.37 -7.89
N GLY A 406 -19.50 -6.85 -6.65
CA GLY A 406 -18.26 -6.56 -5.93
C GLY A 406 -17.41 -7.83 -5.73
N GLY A 407 -16.11 -7.66 -5.51
CA GLY A 407 -15.23 -8.75 -5.12
C GLY A 407 -15.39 -9.10 -3.64
N ASN A 408 -14.54 -9.98 -3.10
CA ASN A 408 -14.53 -10.26 -1.65
C ASN A 408 -13.19 -9.86 -1.04
N ILE A 409 -13.21 -9.52 0.25
CA ILE A 409 -11.99 -9.23 1.01
C ILE A 409 -11.85 -10.27 2.14
N PHE A 410 -10.71 -10.95 2.17
CA PHE A 410 -10.32 -11.90 3.21
C PHE A 410 -9.13 -11.34 3.97
N LEU A 411 -9.30 -11.07 5.27
CA LEU A 411 -8.29 -10.48 6.14
C LEU A 411 -7.97 -11.42 7.29
N HIS A 412 -6.72 -11.86 7.37
CA HIS A 412 -6.18 -12.55 8.52
C HIS A 412 -5.03 -11.70 9.10
N SER A 413 -5.13 -11.33 10.37
CA SER A 413 -4.07 -10.59 11.08
C SER A 413 -4.07 -10.88 12.57
N ASN A 414 -2.99 -10.58 13.29
CA ASN A 414 -3.07 -10.52 14.75
C ASN A 414 -3.77 -9.21 15.18
N GLN A 415 -3.45 -8.09 14.55
CA GLN A 415 -4.08 -6.79 14.82
C GLN A 415 -4.48 -6.07 13.54
N LEU A 416 -5.75 -5.70 13.44
CA LEU A 416 -6.29 -4.84 12.38
C LEU A 416 -6.56 -3.44 12.96
N THR A 417 -5.89 -2.42 12.42
CA THR A 417 -6.09 -1.01 12.79
C THR A 417 -6.52 -0.23 11.55
N ILE A 418 -7.69 0.41 11.62
CA ILE A 418 -8.23 1.26 10.57
C ILE A 418 -8.56 2.61 11.20
N ARG A 419 -7.89 3.67 10.76
CA ARG A 419 -8.04 4.98 11.39
C ARG A 419 -7.92 6.16 10.45
N ASP A 420 -8.24 7.35 10.96
CA ASP A 420 -8.13 8.63 10.24
C ASP A 420 -8.82 8.60 8.87
N GLY A 421 -10.06 8.10 8.82
CA GLY A 421 -10.87 8.02 7.59
C GLY A 421 -10.47 6.91 6.60
N ALA A 422 -9.52 6.03 6.96
CA ALA A 422 -9.20 4.86 6.15
C ALA A 422 -10.35 3.83 6.12
N VAL A 423 -10.39 3.00 5.09
CA VAL A 423 -11.54 2.12 4.84
C VAL A 423 -11.17 0.75 4.27
N VAL A 424 -11.85 -0.30 4.73
CA VAL A 424 -11.95 -1.58 4.03
C VAL A 424 -13.34 -1.65 3.42
N THR A 425 -13.44 -1.74 2.11
CA THR A 425 -14.73 -1.66 1.41
C THR A 425 -14.91 -2.70 0.32
N VAL A 426 -16.12 -3.24 0.28
CA VAL A 426 -16.67 -4.00 -0.83
C VAL A 426 -18.04 -3.43 -1.19
N SER A 427 -18.06 -2.48 -2.12
CA SER A 427 -19.31 -1.79 -2.49
C SER A 427 -19.73 -2.08 -3.91
N SER A 428 -21.04 -2.06 -4.18
CA SER A 428 -21.58 -1.94 -5.54
C SER A 428 -22.23 -0.57 -5.73
N GLN A 429 -21.61 0.28 -6.55
CA GLN A 429 -22.13 1.63 -6.85
C GLN A 429 -23.07 1.64 -8.07
N GLY A 430 -23.26 0.49 -8.73
CA GLY A 430 -24.22 0.31 -9.82
C GLY A 430 -25.42 -0.54 -9.40
N SER A 431 -25.80 -1.49 -10.25
CA SER A 431 -26.95 -2.39 -10.03
C SER A 431 -26.55 -3.81 -9.58
N GLY A 432 -25.24 -4.10 -9.51
CA GLY A 432 -24.73 -5.37 -8.99
C GLY A 432 -24.90 -5.49 -7.47
N ILE A 433 -24.69 -6.69 -6.94
CA ILE A 433 -24.64 -6.94 -5.48
C ILE A 433 -23.25 -6.59 -4.94
N ALA A 434 -23.16 -6.12 -3.70
CA ALA A 434 -21.88 -6.08 -3.00
C ALA A 434 -21.42 -7.51 -2.68
N GLY A 435 -20.10 -7.72 -2.68
CA GLY A 435 -19.51 -8.94 -2.14
C GLY A 435 -19.30 -8.85 -0.62
N ASP A 436 -18.54 -9.78 -0.07
CA ASP A 436 -18.42 -9.96 1.36
C ASP A 436 -17.03 -9.58 1.92
N ILE A 437 -17.01 -9.21 3.20
CA ILE A 437 -15.79 -9.02 3.99
C ILE A 437 -15.71 -10.10 5.07
N TYR A 438 -14.61 -10.85 5.07
CA TYR A 438 -14.27 -11.84 6.08
C TYR A 438 -12.99 -11.41 6.78
N ALA A 439 -13.08 -10.98 8.04
CA ALA A 439 -11.90 -10.59 8.82
C ALA A 439 -11.76 -11.46 10.07
N THR A 440 -10.56 -12.00 10.27
CA THR A 440 -10.17 -12.76 11.46
C THR A 440 -8.99 -12.04 12.11
N SER A 441 -9.15 -11.55 13.34
CA SER A 441 -8.06 -10.90 14.06
C SER A 441 -8.14 -11.08 15.57
N ARG A 442 -7.00 -10.97 16.26
CA ARG A 442 -7.00 -10.98 17.72
C ARG A 442 -7.60 -9.68 18.26
N ASN A 443 -7.18 -8.55 17.70
CA ASN A 443 -7.71 -7.23 18.01
C ASN A 443 -8.11 -6.48 16.73
N VAL A 444 -9.22 -5.75 16.80
CA VAL A 444 -9.69 -4.83 15.74
C VAL A 444 -9.89 -3.45 16.36
N PHE A 445 -9.21 -2.45 15.81
CA PHE A 445 -9.26 -1.05 16.24
C PHE A 445 -9.80 -0.19 15.10
N LEU A 446 -10.98 0.39 15.29
CA LEU A 446 -11.55 1.41 14.41
C LEU A 446 -11.54 2.74 15.17
N ASP A 447 -10.85 3.74 14.62
CA ASP A 447 -10.69 5.05 15.26
C ASP A 447 -10.84 6.18 14.24
N LYS A 448 -11.29 7.36 14.66
CA LYS A 448 -11.35 8.60 13.84
C LYS A 448 -11.88 8.33 12.43
N GLN A 449 -13.14 7.93 12.33
CA GLN A 449 -13.80 7.62 11.05
C GLN A 449 -13.26 6.38 10.31
N GLY A 450 -12.48 5.51 10.98
CA GLY A 450 -12.09 4.21 10.44
C GLY A 450 -13.30 3.32 10.18
N ALA A 451 -13.32 2.63 9.03
CA ALA A 451 -14.53 1.97 8.52
C ALA A 451 -14.30 0.57 7.90
N ILE A 452 -15.23 -0.36 8.16
CA ILE A 452 -15.37 -1.65 7.44
C ILE A 452 -16.77 -1.68 6.83
N VAL A 453 -16.88 -1.70 5.49
CA VAL A 453 -18.15 -1.42 4.82
C VAL A 453 -18.43 -2.31 3.61
N THR A 454 -19.68 -2.73 3.45
CA THR A 454 -20.19 -3.52 2.32
C THR A 454 -21.41 -2.88 1.66
N GLU A 455 -21.36 -1.55 1.47
CA GLU A 455 -22.54 -0.76 1.11
C GLU A 455 -22.87 -0.78 -0.39
N THR A 456 -24.15 -0.60 -0.71
CA THR A 456 -24.63 -0.55 -2.10
C THR A 456 -25.50 0.66 -2.39
N PHE A 457 -25.38 1.18 -3.61
CA PHE A 457 -26.26 2.25 -4.11
C PHE A 457 -27.67 1.72 -4.40
N SER A 458 -27.76 0.56 -5.06
CA SER A 458 -29.01 -0.16 -5.28
C SER A 458 -28.77 -1.67 -5.21
N SER A 459 -29.79 -2.48 -4.90
CA SER A 459 -29.72 -3.96 -4.71
C SER A 459 -29.33 -4.40 -3.29
N GLN A 460 -28.92 -5.66 -3.12
CA GLN A 460 -28.58 -6.26 -1.82
C GLN A 460 -27.24 -5.76 -1.28
N GLY A 461 -27.21 -5.33 -0.01
CA GLY A 461 -25.98 -5.05 0.74
C GLY A 461 -25.13 -6.32 0.93
N GLY A 462 -23.81 -6.18 0.98
CA GLY A 462 -22.89 -7.31 1.14
C GLY A 462 -22.76 -7.74 2.61
N ASN A 463 -22.20 -8.92 2.88
CA ASN A 463 -22.10 -9.42 4.26
C ASN A 463 -20.74 -9.11 4.89
N ILE A 464 -20.75 -8.83 6.19
CA ILE A 464 -19.55 -8.66 7.01
C ILE A 464 -19.50 -9.77 8.05
N LYS A 465 -18.40 -10.52 8.08
CA LYS A 465 -18.11 -11.50 9.12
C LYS A 465 -16.80 -11.15 9.81
N LEU A 466 -16.89 -10.78 11.09
CA LEU A 466 -15.74 -10.48 11.94
C LEU A 466 -15.57 -11.58 13.00
N GLN A 467 -14.42 -12.23 12.98
CA GLN A 467 -13.96 -13.14 14.04
C GLN A 467 -12.90 -12.42 14.86
N VAL A 468 -13.24 -12.05 16.08
CA VAL A 468 -12.39 -11.26 16.97
C VAL A 468 -12.06 -12.07 18.22
N GLN A 469 -10.78 -12.22 18.57
CA GLN A 469 -10.41 -13.03 19.73
C GLN A 469 -10.58 -12.27 21.05
N ASP A 470 -10.01 -11.07 21.15
CA ASP A 470 -9.85 -10.36 22.42
C ASP A 470 -10.69 -9.07 22.46
N LEU A 471 -10.53 -8.17 21.48
CA LEU A 471 -11.13 -6.84 21.52
C LEU A 471 -11.50 -6.31 20.14
N LEU A 472 -12.76 -5.88 20.01
CA LEU A 472 -13.19 -4.90 19.00
C LEU A 472 -13.38 -3.55 19.71
N LEU A 473 -12.54 -2.57 19.37
CA LEU A 473 -12.64 -1.20 19.89
C LEU A 473 -13.07 -0.27 18.76
N MET A 474 -14.15 0.48 18.98
CA MET A 474 -14.68 1.49 18.06
C MET A 474 -14.70 2.86 18.73
N ARG A 475 -14.11 3.86 18.07
CA ARG A 475 -13.86 5.20 18.59
C ARG A 475 -14.14 6.26 17.54
N ASP A 476 -14.53 7.45 18.01
CA ASP A 476 -14.44 8.69 17.22
C ASP A 476 -15.09 8.61 15.81
N ASN A 477 -16.40 8.34 15.74
CA ASN A 477 -17.22 8.22 14.53
C ASN A 477 -16.86 7.05 13.60
N SER A 478 -16.39 5.93 14.16
CA SER A 478 -16.06 4.72 13.40
C SER A 478 -17.28 3.86 13.06
N ARG A 479 -17.17 3.05 11.99
CA ARG A 479 -18.34 2.32 11.46
C ARG A 479 -18.05 0.91 10.98
N ILE A 480 -19.00 0.02 11.21
CA ILE A 480 -19.14 -1.28 10.54
C ILE A 480 -20.51 -1.29 9.86
N SER A 481 -20.57 -1.27 8.53
CA SER A 481 -21.84 -1.04 7.81
C SER A 481 -22.04 -1.98 6.63
N ALA A 482 -23.19 -2.64 6.60
CA ALA A 482 -23.73 -3.42 5.48
C ALA A 482 -24.99 -2.76 4.89
N THR A 483 -25.08 -1.43 5.00
CA THR A 483 -26.27 -0.66 4.59
C THR A 483 -26.47 -0.66 3.07
N ALA A 484 -27.72 -0.78 2.62
CA ALA A 484 -28.10 -0.73 1.21
C ALA A 484 -29.02 0.46 0.88
N GLY A 485 -29.08 0.83 -0.40
CA GLY A 485 -29.95 1.91 -0.89
C GLY A 485 -29.37 3.31 -0.69
N LEU A 486 -28.04 3.46 -0.75
CA LEU A 486 -27.40 4.78 -0.66
C LEU A 486 -27.94 5.72 -1.75
N GLY A 487 -28.10 7.01 -1.42
CA GLY A 487 -28.62 8.00 -2.37
C GLY A 487 -30.11 7.88 -2.69
N GLY A 488 -30.87 7.11 -1.89
CA GLY A 488 -32.31 6.93 -2.07
C GLY A 488 -32.69 5.78 -3.01
N GLY A 489 -31.74 4.89 -3.33
CA GLY A 489 -32.00 3.70 -4.12
C GLY A 489 -32.75 2.62 -3.35
N GLY A 490 -33.33 1.66 -4.07
CA GLY A 490 -33.91 0.45 -3.48
C GLY A 490 -32.85 -0.59 -3.09
N GLY A 491 -33.17 -1.51 -2.18
CA GLY A 491 -32.25 -2.56 -1.77
C GLY A 491 -32.43 -3.01 -0.33
N ASP A 492 -32.15 -4.28 -0.06
CA ASP A 492 -32.18 -4.85 1.29
C ASP A 492 -30.79 -4.77 1.92
N GLY A 493 -30.73 -4.42 3.20
CA GLY A 493 -29.49 -4.38 3.98
C GLY A 493 -28.80 -5.76 4.03
N GLY A 494 -27.47 -5.74 4.04
CA GLY A 494 -26.65 -6.95 4.17
C GLY A 494 -26.59 -7.48 5.60
N ASN A 495 -25.91 -8.61 5.81
CA ASN A 495 -25.82 -9.21 7.13
C ASN A 495 -24.48 -8.92 7.80
N ILE A 496 -24.50 -8.70 9.11
CA ILE A 496 -23.31 -8.50 9.93
C ILE A 496 -23.25 -9.57 11.01
N ILE A 497 -22.17 -10.35 11.02
CA ILE A 497 -21.88 -11.35 12.05
C ILE A 497 -20.59 -10.96 12.76
N ILE A 498 -20.66 -10.67 14.05
CA ILE A 498 -19.49 -10.40 14.89
C ILE A 498 -19.39 -11.48 15.96
N ASN A 499 -18.33 -12.28 15.89
CA ASN A 499 -18.04 -13.31 16.86
C ASN A 499 -16.80 -12.93 17.67
N ALA A 500 -17.04 -12.43 18.88
CA ALA A 500 -16.08 -12.14 19.93
C ALA A 500 -16.40 -12.96 21.19
N LYS A 501 -16.76 -14.25 21.05
CA LYS A 501 -17.28 -15.09 22.14
C LYS A 501 -16.44 -15.07 23.43
N ASP A 502 -15.12 -14.97 23.31
CA ASP A 502 -14.16 -14.96 24.42
C ASP A 502 -13.64 -13.53 24.74
N GLY A 503 -14.00 -12.56 23.89
CA GLY A 503 -13.52 -11.18 23.92
C GLY A 503 -14.62 -10.15 24.18
N PHE A 504 -14.26 -8.88 24.03
CA PHE A 504 -15.15 -7.74 24.29
C PHE A 504 -15.37 -6.88 23.06
N ILE A 505 -16.54 -6.24 23.01
CA ILE A 505 -16.81 -5.15 22.08
C ILE A 505 -16.96 -3.88 22.91
N VAL A 506 -16.16 -2.86 22.59
CA VAL A 506 -16.12 -1.60 23.32
C VAL A 506 -16.29 -0.45 22.34
N ALA A 507 -17.30 0.37 22.58
CA ALA A 507 -17.40 1.71 22.02
C ALA A 507 -17.65 2.72 23.15
N PHE A 508 -17.61 4.00 22.81
CA PHE A 508 -17.93 5.08 23.73
C PHE A 508 -19.27 5.69 23.34
N PRO A 509 -20.24 5.83 24.27
CA PRO A 509 -21.61 6.23 23.93
C PRO A 509 -21.71 7.52 23.12
N PHE A 510 -20.86 8.51 23.40
CA PHE A 510 -20.93 9.85 22.81
C PHE A 510 -19.97 10.05 21.64
N GLU A 511 -19.42 8.97 21.09
CA GLU A 511 -18.48 9.02 19.97
C GLU A 511 -19.09 8.52 18.65
N ASN A 512 -20.42 8.34 18.60
CA ASN A 512 -21.19 8.02 17.39
C ASN A 512 -20.55 6.91 16.54
N SER A 513 -20.13 5.83 17.20
CA SER A 513 -19.53 4.69 16.52
C SER A 513 -20.56 3.59 16.33
N ASP A 514 -20.81 3.21 15.07
CA ASP A 514 -22.06 2.54 14.71
C ASP A 514 -21.84 1.20 13.99
N ILE A 515 -22.72 0.24 14.28
CA ILE A 515 -22.85 -1.03 13.57
C ILE A 515 -24.20 -1.06 12.86
N THR A 516 -24.21 -1.00 11.53
CA THR A 516 -25.43 -0.73 10.76
C THR A 516 -25.67 -1.71 9.62
N ALA A 517 -26.89 -2.22 9.51
CA ALA A 517 -27.36 -3.05 8.40
C ALA A 517 -28.68 -2.48 7.87
N ASN A 518 -28.71 -1.17 7.61
CA ASN A 518 -29.93 -0.47 7.29
C ASN A 518 -30.30 -0.62 5.80
N ALA A 519 -31.52 -0.23 5.46
CA ALA A 519 -32.00 -0.12 4.08
C ALA A 519 -32.80 1.16 3.88
N PHE A 520 -32.77 1.74 2.67
CA PHE A 520 -33.63 2.89 2.34
C PHE A 520 -35.09 2.45 2.10
N GLU A 521 -35.39 1.85 0.95
CA GLU A 521 -36.73 1.32 0.61
C GLU A 521 -36.92 -0.17 0.96
N GLY A 522 -35.84 -0.96 0.98
CA GLY A 522 -35.91 -2.40 1.21
C GLY A 522 -35.92 -2.77 2.70
N LYS A 523 -35.70 -4.06 2.97
CA LYS A 523 -35.63 -4.61 4.33
C LYS A 523 -34.31 -4.31 4.99
N GLY A 524 -34.34 -3.95 6.27
CA GLY A 524 -33.14 -3.97 7.10
C GLY A 524 -32.53 -5.39 7.15
N GLY A 525 -31.22 -5.46 7.31
CA GLY A 525 -30.46 -6.71 7.32
C GLY A 525 -30.50 -7.45 8.66
N PHE A 526 -29.68 -8.51 8.76
CA PHE A 526 -29.52 -9.29 9.98
C PHE A 526 -28.19 -8.96 10.66
N ILE A 527 -28.23 -8.55 11.93
CA ILE A 527 -27.05 -8.34 12.77
C ILE A 527 -27.05 -9.39 13.88
N ASP A 528 -26.01 -10.23 13.93
CA ASP A 528 -25.78 -11.19 15.02
C ASP A 528 -24.43 -10.91 15.68
N ILE A 529 -24.48 -10.57 16.96
CA ILE A 529 -23.30 -10.24 17.75
C ILE A 529 -23.21 -11.20 18.92
N THR A 530 -22.12 -11.97 18.95
CA THR A 530 -21.76 -12.82 20.09
C THR A 530 -20.52 -12.25 20.76
N ALA A 531 -20.60 -11.87 22.03
CA ALA A 531 -19.46 -11.32 22.77
C ALA A 531 -19.51 -11.69 24.25
N ARG A 532 -18.37 -11.69 24.95
CA ARG A 532 -18.38 -11.82 26.43
C ARG A 532 -19.17 -10.68 27.07
N ARG A 533 -18.97 -9.47 26.56
CA ARG A 533 -19.75 -8.27 26.92
C ARG A 533 -19.60 -7.19 25.86
N ILE A 534 -20.62 -6.36 25.72
CA ILE A 534 -20.64 -5.16 24.87
C ILE A 534 -20.73 -3.94 25.79
N PHE A 535 -19.91 -2.92 25.51
CA PHE A 535 -19.92 -1.65 26.23
C PHE A 535 -20.12 -0.48 25.27
N GLY A 536 -20.96 0.48 25.66
CA GLY A 536 -21.14 1.77 25.01
C GLY A 536 -21.93 1.79 23.70
N LEU A 537 -22.15 0.63 23.05
CA LEU A 537 -23.11 0.45 21.97
C LEU A 537 -24.50 0.10 22.52
N GLU A 538 -25.55 0.69 21.97
CA GLU A 538 -26.93 0.29 22.27
C GLU A 538 -27.70 -0.02 20.99
N ARG A 539 -28.55 -1.05 21.04
CA ARG A 539 -29.50 -1.34 19.97
C ARG A 539 -30.57 -0.25 19.92
N ARG A 540 -30.77 0.34 18.74
CA ARG A 540 -31.80 1.37 18.52
C ARG A 540 -32.58 1.08 17.23
N GLU A 541 -33.81 1.60 17.17
CA GLU A 541 -34.69 1.46 15.99
C GLU A 541 -34.46 2.53 14.92
N GLN A 542 -33.60 3.53 15.22
CA GLN A 542 -33.13 4.57 14.31
C GLN A 542 -31.73 5.02 14.74
N LEU A 543 -30.98 5.62 13.81
CA LEU A 543 -29.69 6.23 14.12
C LEU A 543 -29.86 7.48 15.00
N THR A 544 -28.91 7.70 15.89
CA THR A 544 -28.80 8.81 16.82
C THR A 544 -27.37 9.36 16.79
N PRO A 545 -27.08 10.50 17.43
CA PRO A 545 -25.70 10.97 17.60
C PRO A 545 -24.85 10.14 18.59
N LEU A 546 -25.37 8.99 19.05
CA LEU A 546 -24.70 8.08 19.99
C LEU A 546 -24.22 6.85 19.25
N SER A 547 -23.37 6.06 19.90
CA SER A 547 -22.91 4.78 19.34
C SER A 547 -24.05 3.76 19.29
N ASP A 548 -24.42 3.35 18.07
CA ASP A 548 -25.63 2.60 17.77
C ASP A 548 -25.40 1.20 17.19
N ILE A 549 -26.38 0.31 17.38
CA ILE A 549 -26.56 -0.91 16.58
C ILE A 549 -27.95 -0.86 15.93
N THR A 550 -28.02 -0.77 14.60
CA THR A 550 -29.28 -0.58 13.88
C THR A 550 -29.39 -1.45 12.63
N ALA A 551 -30.59 -1.97 12.35
CA ALA A 551 -30.90 -2.69 11.10
C ALA A 551 -32.31 -2.34 10.63
N PHE A 552 -32.62 -1.07 10.39
CA PHE A 552 -33.98 -0.61 10.07
C PHE A 552 -34.17 -0.30 8.58
N SER A 553 -35.42 -0.23 8.15
CA SER A 553 -35.82 0.29 6.84
C SER A 553 -36.29 1.74 6.99
N GLN A 554 -35.68 2.67 6.24
CA GLN A 554 -35.99 4.10 6.36
C GLN A 554 -37.41 4.45 5.90
N GLN A 555 -37.91 3.79 4.85
CA GLN A 555 -39.22 4.09 4.26
C GLN A 555 -40.36 3.27 4.86
N ASN A 556 -40.08 2.10 5.45
CA ASN A 556 -41.13 1.24 5.99
C ASN A 556 -40.69 0.49 7.27
N PRO A 557 -41.10 0.93 8.46
CA PRO A 557 -40.77 0.27 9.72
C PRO A 557 -41.19 -1.21 9.81
N GLN A 558 -42.15 -1.67 8.99
CA GLN A 558 -42.54 -3.09 8.92
C GLN A 558 -41.48 -3.97 8.26
N LEU A 559 -40.52 -3.35 7.56
CA LEU A 559 -39.40 -3.99 6.91
C LEU A 559 -38.11 -3.88 7.73
N ASN A 560 -38.20 -3.54 9.03
CA ASN A 560 -37.04 -3.58 9.91
C ASN A 560 -36.43 -4.99 9.95
N GLY A 561 -35.11 -5.01 9.91
CA GLY A 561 -34.29 -6.19 10.09
C GLY A 561 -34.21 -6.64 11.55
N ILE A 562 -33.32 -7.60 11.81
CA ILE A 562 -33.21 -8.25 13.11
C ILE A 562 -31.83 -7.98 13.69
N VAL A 563 -31.80 -7.54 14.95
CA VAL A 563 -30.57 -7.41 15.74
C VAL A 563 -30.60 -8.40 16.89
N GLN A 564 -29.73 -9.41 16.83
CA GLN A 564 -29.54 -10.43 17.87
C GLN A 564 -28.22 -10.19 18.60
N ILE A 565 -28.27 -10.16 19.94
CA ILE A 565 -27.10 -9.98 20.80
C ILE A 565 -27.06 -11.14 21.77
N ASN A 566 -25.98 -11.93 21.70
CA ASN A 566 -25.73 -13.09 22.55
C ASN A 566 -24.53 -12.78 23.46
N THR A 567 -24.81 -12.40 24.71
CA THR A 567 -23.79 -12.25 25.75
C THR A 567 -24.05 -13.26 26.87
N PRO A 568 -23.05 -14.01 27.38
CA PRO A 568 -23.25 -14.93 28.49
C PRO A 568 -23.91 -14.22 29.67
N ASP A 569 -25.00 -14.79 30.19
CA ASP A 569 -25.63 -14.28 31.40
C ASP A 569 -24.62 -14.34 32.55
N VAL A 570 -24.27 -13.16 33.06
CA VAL A 570 -23.59 -13.08 34.36
C VAL A 570 -24.63 -13.43 35.40
N ASP A 571 -24.58 -14.64 35.95
CA ASP A 571 -25.34 -15.00 37.15
C ASP A 571 -24.71 -14.29 38.37
N PRO A 572 -25.31 -13.18 38.86
CA PRO A 572 -24.75 -12.43 39.98
C PRO A 572 -24.79 -13.23 41.30
N SER A 573 -25.49 -14.36 41.36
CA SER A 573 -25.54 -15.22 42.55
C SER A 573 -24.23 -15.98 42.79
N ARG A 574 -23.38 -16.14 41.77
CA ARG A 574 -22.07 -16.82 41.92
C ARG A 574 -21.01 -15.98 42.66
N GLY A 575 -21.27 -14.69 42.87
CA GLY A 575 -20.44 -13.80 43.70
C GLY A 575 -20.89 -13.70 45.16
N LEU A 576 -22.04 -14.27 45.52
CA LEU A 576 -22.53 -14.32 46.89
C LEU A 576 -21.99 -15.56 47.60
N VAL A 577 -20.68 -15.58 47.86
CA VAL A 577 -20.17 -16.45 48.93
C VAL A 577 -20.72 -15.88 50.23
N GLN A 578 -21.73 -16.53 50.79
CA GLN A 578 -22.20 -16.20 52.13
C GLN A 578 -21.03 -16.51 53.08
N LEU A 579 -20.44 -15.46 53.66
CA LEU A 579 -19.42 -15.63 54.71
C LEU A 579 -20.02 -16.53 55.80
N PRO A 580 -19.31 -17.57 56.26
CA PRO A 580 -19.82 -18.45 57.30
C PRO A 580 -20.25 -17.62 58.50
N THR A 581 -21.53 -17.66 58.85
CA THR A 581 -22.08 -16.96 60.03
C THR A 581 -21.77 -17.68 61.34
N ASN A 582 -21.09 -18.82 61.27
CA ASN A 582 -20.53 -19.46 62.45
C ASN A 582 -19.33 -18.63 62.90
N LEU A 583 -19.56 -17.67 63.80
CA LEU A 583 -18.49 -17.21 64.68
C LEU A 583 -17.87 -18.46 65.30
N VAL A 584 -16.58 -18.67 65.08
CA VAL A 584 -15.82 -19.64 65.88
C VAL A 584 -15.89 -19.13 67.32
N ASP A 585 -16.56 -19.89 68.18
CA ASP A 585 -16.62 -19.59 69.61
C ASP A 585 -15.23 -19.82 70.23
N ALA A 586 -14.45 -18.74 70.29
CA ALA A 586 -13.11 -18.74 70.87
C ALA A 586 -13.11 -18.97 72.40
N SER A 587 -14.27 -19.04 73.06
CA SER A 587 -14.36 -19.32 74.50
C SER A 587 -13.92 -20.73 74.88
N GLN A 588 -13.90 -21.67 73.93
CA GLN A 588 -13.47 -23.06 74.14
C GLN A 588 -12.00 -23.33 73.78
N GLN A 589 -11.26 -22.32 73.29
CA GLN A 589 -9.82 -22.43 73.00
C GLN A 589 -8.94 -21.82 74.11
N ILE A 590 -9.54 -21.42 75.24
CA ILE A 590 -8.80 -20.99 76.43
C ILE A 590 -8.52 -22.23 77.29
N ASP A 591 -7.29 -22.73 77.16
CA ASP A 591 -6.72 -23.78 78.00
C ASP A 591 -6.85 -23.41 79.50
N THR A 592 -7.63 -24.19 80.25
CA THR A 592 -7.89 -24.01 81.68
C THR A 592 -6.82 -24.72 82.51
N SER A 593 -5.58 -24.25 82.42
CA SER A 593 -4.47 -24.71 83.26
C SER A 593 -4.04 -23.64 84.28
N CYS A 594 -4.92 -23.29 85.23
CA CYS A 594 -4.53 -22.74 86.54
C CYS A 594 -5.75 -22.57 87.48
N SER A 595 -5.81 -23.35 88.57
CA SER A 595 -6.69 -23.08 89.70
C SER A 595 -6.00 -22.11 90.67
N PRO A 596 -6.57 -20.92 90.97
CA PRO A 596 -5.94 -19.96 91.86
C PRO A 596 -6.28 -20.25 93.32
N GLY A 597 -5.28 -20.69 94.08
CA GLY A 597 -5.28 -20.56 95.53
C GLY A 597 -4.97 -19.11 95.92
N SER A 598 -5.84 -18.53 96.73
CA SER A 598 -5.71 -17.24 97.45
C SER A 598 -5.96 -15.94 96.68
N ARG A 599 -6.70 -15.05 97.37
CA ARG A 599 -7.18 -13.73 96.92
C ARG A 599 -6.01 -12.77 96.73
N GLN A 600 -5.85 -12.23 95.51
CA GLN A 600 -5.73 -10.79 95.22
C GLN A 600 -5.48 -10.59 93.71
N ARG A 601 -6.32 -9.73 93.10
CA ARG A 601 -6.28 -9.25 91.70
C ARG A 601 -6.87 -10.19 90.63
N ALA A 602 -8.19 -10.16 90.50
CA ALA A 602 -8.86 -10.57 89.25
C ALA A 602 -8.96 -9.33 88.33
N SER A 603 -8.28 -9.36 87.19
CA SER A 603 -8.51 -8.40 86.11
C SER A 603 -9.91 -8.60 85.56
N SER A 604 -10.70 -7.53 85.43
CA SER A 604 -12.01 -7.57 84.78
C SER A 604 -11.89 -7.16 83.31
N PHE A 605 -12.40 -7.98 82.40
CA PHE A 605 -12.64 -7.57 81.02
C PHE A 605 -14.05 -6.97 80.92
N VAL A 606 -14.14 -5.68 80.63
CA VAL A 606 -15.42 -4.97 80.44
C VAL A 606 -15.49 -4.54 78.98
N VAL A 607 -16.51 -5.00 78.26
CA VAL A 607 -16.80 -4.56 76.90
C VAL A 607 -17.49 -3.19 76.96
N THR A 608 -16.75 -2.11 76.68
CA THR A 608 -17.23 -0.72 76.81
C THR A 608 -17.95 -0.17 75.55
N GLY A 609 -18.72 -1.01 74.86
CA GLY A 609 -19.55 -0.58 73.72
C GLY A 609 -18.91 -0.77 72.34
N ARG A 610 -19.74 -0.57 71.30
CA ARG A 610 -19.42 -0.82 69.89
C ARG A 610 -18.39 0.19 69.42
N GLY A 611 -17.11 -0.17 69.40
CA GLY A 611 -16.01 0.65 68.88
C GLY A 611 -16.14 0.92 67.37
N GLY A 612 -17.02 1.84 66.97
CA GLY A 612 -17.10 2.38 65.61
C GLY A 612 -17.87 1.55 64.58
N LEU A 613 -18.72 0.59 64.99
CA LEU A 613 -19.55 -0.16 64.03
C LEU A 613 -20.86 0.59 63.74
N PRO A 614 -21.23 0.78 62.45
CA PRO A 614 -22.45 1.49 62.07
C PRO A 614 -23.72 0.73 62.49
N PRO A 615 -24.83 1.44 62.78
CA PRO A 615 -26.09 0.83 63.21
C PRO A 615 -26.72 0.00 62.08
N SER A 616 -27.47 -1.03 62.49
CA SER A 616 -28.20 -1.92 61.58
C SER A 616 -29.43 -1.20 61.01
N PRO A 617 -29.88 -1.49 59.78
CA PRO A 617 -31.08 -0.89 59.17
C PRO A 617 -32.39 -1.17 59.93
N LYS A 618 -32.38 -2.06 60.93
CA LYS A 618 -33.54 -2.40 61.77
C LYS A 618 -33.52 -1.72 63.15
N ASP A 619 -32.47 -0.97 63.48
CA ASP A 619 -32.35 -0.27 64.75
C ASP A 619 -33.17 1.03 64.72
N VAL A 620 -33.82 1.36 65.83
CA VAL A 620 -34.62 2.59 65.97
C VAL A 620 -33.67 3.80 66.03
N ILE A 621 -33.84 4.76 65.11
CA ILE A 621 -33.03 5.97 65.02
C ILE A 621 -33.20 6.79 66.31
N THR A 622 -32.12 6.95 67.07
CA THR A 622 -32.06 7.82 68.25
C THR A 622 -31.08 8.97 67.99
N PRO A 623 -31.37 10.20 68.45
CA PRO A 623 -30.57 11.38 68.14
C PRO A 623 -29.44 11.55 69.16
N ASP A 624 -28.48 10.62 69.17
CA ASP A 624 -27.18 10.85 69.81
C ASP A 624 -26.10 10.88 68.73
N ALA A 625 -25.98 12.05 68.10
CA ALA A 625 -24.86 12.37 67.24
C ALA A 625 -23.64 12.69 68.11
N THR A 626 -22.67 11.78 68.16
CA THR A 626 -21.31 12.15 68.59
C THR A 626 -20.76 13.15 67.58
N GLN A 627 -20.71 14.41 68.01
CA GLN A 627 -20.12 15.53 67.30
C GLN A 627 -18.63 15.25 67.05
N ILE A 628 -18.24 15.08 65.78
CA ILE A 628 -16.83 15.12 65.37
C ILE A 628 -16.54 16.56 64.99
N ASP A 629 -15.74 17.24 65.81
CA ASP A 629 -15.31 18.61 65.57
C ASP A 629 -14.44 18.71 64.31
N TRP A 630 -14.70 19.73 63.50
CA TRP A 630 -13.85 20.09 62.36
C TRP A 630 -12.54 20.69 62.87
N VAL A 631 -11.42 20.03 62.61
CA VAL A 631 -10.09 20.62 62.83
C VAL A 631 -9.82 21.64 61.72
N SER A 632 -9.97 22.92 62.04
CA SER A 632 -9.42 24.02 61.24
C SER A 632 -7.95 24.21 61.60
N VAL A 633 -7.04 24.02 60.64
CA VAL A 633 -5.63 24.40 60.80
C VAL A 633 -5.53 25.93 60.68
N LYS A 634 -5.24 26.63 61.78
CA LYS A 634 -4.90 28.05 61.75
C LYS A 634 -3.43 28.27 61.34
N PRO A 635 -3.13 29.32 60.57
CA PRO A 635 -1.80 29.55 60.01
C PRO A 635 -0.85 30.11 61.07
N THR A 636 0.32 29.52 61.22
CA THR A 636 1.42 30.08 62.01
C THR A 636 2.35 30.89 61.11
N ASN A 637 2.34 32.21 61.33
CA ASN A 637 3.32 33.14 60.79
C ASN A 637 4.71 32.83 61.37
N ASN A 638 5.56 32.19 60.57
CA ASN A 638 7.00 32.17 60.80
C ASN A 638 7.69 32.98 59.70
N ASN A 639 8.08 34.20 60.06
CA ASN A 639 9.01 35.04 59.32
C ASN A 639 10.39 34.36 59.27
N ARG A 640 10.61 33.55 58.23
CA ARG A 640 11.94 33.35 57.66
C ARG A 640 11.90 33.76 56.21
N SER A 641 12.66 34.81 55.90
CA SER A 641 12.90 35.34 54.57
C SER A 641 13.47 34.22 53.68
N LEU A 642 12.70 33.83 52.68
CA LEU A 642 13.18 33.20 51.46
C LEU A 642 13.01 34.24 50.33
N PRO A 643 13.99 34.41 49.44
CA PRO A 643 13.96 35.43 48.40
C PRO A 643 12.75 35.24 47.46
N PRO A 644 12.27 36.31 46.82
CA PRO A 644 10.99 36.32 46.12
C PRO A 644 10.96 35.29 44.99
N VAL A 645 10.04 34.32 45.07
CA VAL A 645 9.67 33.48 43.93
C VAL A 645 8.63 34.24 43.11
N THR A 646 9.12 34.97 42.12
CA THR A 646 8.28 35.49 41.03
C THR A 646 7.83 34.30 40.18
N ILE A 647 6.54 33.97 40.23
CA ILE A 647 5.96 33.03 39.27
C ILE A 647 5.83 33.76 37.94
N LYS A 648 6.85 33.62 37.08
CA LYS A 648 6.70 33.93 35.65
C LYS A 648 5.88 32.81 35.01
N PRO A 649 4.82 33.11 34.25
CA PRO A 649 4.14 32.11 33.45
C PRO A 649 5.12 31.55 32.41
N THR A 650 5.46 30.27 32.50
CA THR A 650 6.19 29.56 31.44
C THR A 650 5.18 29.01 30.44
N THR A 651 4.66 29.89 29.59
CA THR A 651 4.22 29.49 28.26
C THR A 651 5.47 29.04 27.50
N ALA A 652 5.71 27.74 27.43
CA ALA A 652 6.59 27.20 26.41
C ALA A 652 5.84 27.28 25.09
N THR A 653 5.91 28.44 24.42
CA THR A 653 5.68 28.50 22.98
C THR A 653 6.59 27.45 22.34
N PRO A 654 6.07 26.52 21.51
CA PRO A 654 6.92 25.57 20.80
C PRO A 654 7.99 26.38 20.06
N LYS A 655 9.26 26.02 20.25
CA LYS A 655 10.34 26.63 19.46
C LYS A 655 9.98 26.39 17.99
N PRO A 656 9.95 27.44 17.15
CA PRO A 656 9.72 27.26 15.72
C PRO A 656 10.78 26.29 15.18
N ILE A 657 10.34 25.34 14.36
CA ILE A 657 11.24 24.47 13.61
C ILE A 657 11.98 25.38 12.62
N VAL A 658 13.30 25.52 12.80
CA VAL A 658 14.16 26.32 11.93
C VAL A 658 14.95 25.36 11.07
N GLU A 659 14.96 25.58 9.76
CA GLU A 659 15.75 24.78 8.82
C GLU A 659 17.24 24.81 9.18
N ALA A 660 17.93 23.70 8.99
CA ALA A 660 19.37 23.64 9.20
C ALA A 660 20.08 24.53 8.17
N THR A 661 20.76 25.58 8.63
CA THR A 661 21.51 26.50 7.77
C THR A 661 22.98 26.13 7.64
N GLY A 662 23.44 25.13 8.41
CA GLY A 662 24.80 24.62 8.33
C GLY A 662 24.95 23.25 9.00
N TRP A 663 26.17 22.73 8.95
CA TRP A 663 26.56 21.51 9.63
C TRP A 663 27.90 21.71 10.33
N VAL A 664 28.08 21.03 11.45
CA VAL A 664 29.31 21.05 12.24
C VAL A 664 29.81 19.61 12.45
N ARG A 665 31.10 19.44 12.71
CA ARG A 665 31.61 18.17 13.24
C ARG A 665 31.70 18.26 14.75
N ASN A 666 31.05 17.35 15.45
CA ASN A 666 31.13 17.29 16.90
C ASN A 666 32.50 16.75 17.37
N ALA A 667 32.75 16.76 18.68
CA ALA A 667 34.00 16.29 19.26
C ALA A 667 34.30 14.80 19.02
N LEU A 668 33.30 14.03 18.57
CA LEU A 668 33.40 12.61 18.20
C LEU A 668 33.66 12.43 16.69
N GLY A 669 33.72 13.50 15.91
CA GLY A 669 33.98 13.48 14.47
C GLY A 669 32.74 13.28 13.60
N GLU A 670 31.55 13.22 14.20
CA GLU A 670 30.26 13.02 13.54
C GLU A 670 29.71 14.35 13.01
N VAL A 671 28.94 14.31 11.93
CA VAL A 671 28.34 15.49 11.31
C VAL A 671 26.98 15.75 11.94
N GLU A 672 26.79 16.96 12.48
CA GLU A 672 25.55 17.41 13.10
C GLU A 672 25.00 18.62 12.33
N LEU A 673 23.72 18.58 11.94
CA LEU A 673 23.03 19.67 11.28
C LEU A 673 22.59 20.71 12.32
N THR A 674 22.96 21.98 12.13
CA THR A 674 22.66 23.06 13.08
C THR A 674 21.98 24.24 12.39
N ALA A 675 21.03 24.86 13.09
CA ALA A 675 20.40 26.09 12.66
C ALA A 675 21.28 27.35 12.88
N ASN A 676 22.33 27.23 13.70
CA ASN A 676 23.31 28.29 13.97
C ASN A 676 24.72 27.67 14.02
N ALA A 677 25.47 27.76 12.91
CA ALA A 677 26.88 27.39 12.92
C ALA A 677 27.68 28.39 13.78
N PRO A 678 28.46 27.96 14.78
CA PRO A 678 29.36 28.84 15.49
C PRO A 678 30.40 29.37 14.51
N THR A 679 30.55 30.69 14.42
CA THR A 679 31.68 31.32 13.74
C THR A 679 32.93 31.16 14.60
N THR A 680 33.51 29.96 14.62
CA THR A 680 34.89 29.80 15.09
C THR A 680 35.85 30.23 13.97
N PRO A 681 36.83 31.09 14.26
CA PRO A 681 37.67 31.72 13.25
C PRO A 681 38.77 30.75 12.81
N HIS A 682 38.45 29.87 11.87
CA HIS A 682 39.48 29.28 11.02
C HIS A 682 39.42 29.99 9.67
N SER A 683 40.35 30.91 9.48
CA SER A 683 40.57 31.65 8.24
C SER A 683 40.79 30.66 7.09
N SER A 684 39.76 30.42 6.27
CA SER A 684 39.94 29.82 4.96
C SER A 684 40.37 30.91 3.98
N TRP A 685 41.50 30.71 3.32
CA TRP A 685 42.06 31.60 2.29
C TRP A 685 41.28 31.52 0.96
N GLN A 686 39.95 31.58 1.00
CA GLN A 686 39.14 31.57 -0.20
C GLN A 686 38.09 32.68 -0.13
N ASN A 687 38.26 33.69 -0.98
CA ASN A 687 37.28 34.75 -1.18
C ASN A 687 36.01 34.16 -1.81
N PRO A 688 34.82 34.32 -1.20
CA PRO A 688 33.57 33.93 -1.84
C PRO A 688 33.25 34.89 -3.01
N VAL A 689 32.81 34.31 -4.11
CA VAL A 689 32.38 35.01 -5.33
C VAL A 689 31.04 35.71 -5.07
N SER A 690 30.98 37.02 -5.27
CA SER A 690 29.74 37.81 -5.15
C SER A 690 28.89 37.71 -6.41
N CYS A 691 27.69 37.13 -6.34
CA CYS A 691 26.67 37.28 -7.37
C CYS A 691 25.74 38.44 -6.99
N ARG A 692 25.66 39.47 -7.86
CA ARG A 692 24.69 40.57 -7.73
C ARG A 692 23.28 40.07 -8.07
N ALA A 693 22.35 40.17 -7.12
CA ALA A 693 20.93 40.01 -7.38
C ALA A 693 20.36 41.27 -8.06
N SER A 694 19.67 41.12 -9.19
CA SER A 694 18.86 42.19 -9.77
C SER A 694 17.53 42.31 -9.01
N LYS A 695 17.17 43.53 -8.65
CA LYS A 695 15.82 43.86 -8.16
C LYS A 695 14.86 43.82 -9.33
N HIS A 696 13.82 43.00 -9.25
CA HIS A 696 12.63 43.14 -10.07
C HIS A 696 11.56 43.85 -9.25
N ASP A 697 11.25 45.08 -9.65
CA ASP A 697 10.12 45.85 -9.13
C ASP A 697 8.79 45.17 -9.50
N LYS A 698 7.92 45.04 -8.50
CA LYS A 698 6.50 44.72 -8.69
C LYS A 698 5.78 45.99 -9.11
N ASN A 699 5.09 45.94 -10.24
CA ASN A 699 3.90 46.75 -10.50
C ASN A 699 2.92 45.97 -11.38
N PHE A 700 1.67 45.92 -10.89
CA PHE A 700 0.44 45.28 -11.37
C PHE A 700 0.27 43.78 -11.13
#